data_AF-A0A542UJV8-F1
#
_entry.id   AF-A0A542UJV8-F1
#
_cell.length_a   1.000
_cell.length_b   1.000
_cell.length_c   1.000
_cell.angle_alpha   90.00
_cell.angle_beta   90.00
_cell.angle_gamma   90.00
#
_symmetry.space_group_name_H-M   'P 1'
#
loop_
_entity.id
_entity.type
_entity.pdbx_description
1 polymer ?
#
loop_
_entity_poly.entity_id
_entity_poly.type
_entity_poly.pdbx_seq_one_letter_code
_entity_poly.pdbx_strand_id
1 'polypeptide(L)'
;MEARSVLGEPAGGGGLLGDPRVCVAVLDGPVDLGHPCFAGADIRALPTLVRDPAGSGPMALHGTHVTSLLFGQPASPVTGVVPRCRGLVLPVFPDDTRVRVRQLDIARAIEQAVQAGAHIINISGGERTADGAPDPMLERALKLCEDHGVLVVAAVGNDGCDCLQAPAATASVLAVGALGAGGTPLELNNWGSAYRGNAVLAPGEDIRGAAPGGGTRSLTGSSFATPLVSGLAALLVAAQLGRGLPPDPRAAGRAILATATECRPADAPHCRRFLAGTVSAPRALRLVGAAQPHPATARPAAVALAPQPYEGGSSEGEGASEMDSDRQYWDAAHGAAGMSRAVPGEGLHAAASAPGPAGAGPHAAQGTPWPADAGPRAAGNTLPPPDGGTAPPALTAPPPPTTPPRPVGEPGVLAACACGCGGGPGCREAGGSAGAAAARPAAHTPQPPAPGAVPADTAPAGAVPPARPRPGPEARLEPSGLPGEPEGGALQPPSPEPLGPASPHPAPGVHPACACQTGTSGRALVYAIGTIGFDYTTEARRDSFRQAMPFVEDGQDDQGRPRTKQPDVYDPTQLRDYLITAPWAANNLAWTLMVDGAPVYALEAEPAIGMEYGETFDEQRVRRAASEPSSMADLLVELARPPVSTVYRTFRDAIVGEALKPEDENFVSLVSVPGVLTDRTTRLFSGQVVPVVEVKSRGLYTWNEAALVEDVIATVTADNAKRNVSLREDVLRKTVRALLDKLYYQFRNLGQTDADRALNYAGTNAFLLTSSFADGLLGAKYVPGDEDRFYSLDSISVSKSTYCRESSICYDVVTTFFDPENELRSRLSFLQTIDVSIETPVSVAPVHQFLGAM
;
A
#
# COMPACT_ATOMS: atom_id res chain seq x y z
N MET A 1 13.20 28.53 30.49
CA MET A 1 14.07 27.48 31.07
C MET A 1 15.15 27.11 30.07
N GLU A 2 16.36 26.73 30.52
CA GLU A 2 17.47 26.33 29.62
C GLU A 2 17.46 24.80 29.38
N ALA A 3 17.87 24.35 28.19
CA ALA A 3 17.76 22.94 27.77
C ALA A 3 18.37 21.91 28.75
N ARG A 4 19.48 22.25 29.40
CA ARG A 4 20.21 21.35 30.31
C ARG A 4 19.51 21.15 31.67
N SER A 5 18.41 21.84 31.95
CA SER A 5 17.64 21.70 33.21
C SER A 5 17.19 20.27 33.49
N VAL A 6 16.90 19.50 32.42
CA VAL A 6 16.49 18.07 32.50
C VAL A 6 17.50 17.17 33.22
N LEU A 7 18.77 17.61 33.33
CA LEU A 7 19.85 16.84 33.93
C LEU A 7 19.89 16.97 35.47
N GLY A 8 19.49 18.13 36.01
CA GLY A 8 19.58 18.46 37.44
C GLY A 8 21.01 18.76 37.94
N GLU A 9 21.08 19.29 39.16
CA GLU A 9 22.30 19.84 39.80
C GLU A 9 23.13 18.77 40.55
N PRO A 10 23.57 17.71 39.87
CA PRO A 10 25.03 17.62 39.67
C PRO A 10 25.45 17.24 38.24
N ALA A 11 24.50 16.98 37.33
CA ALA A 11 24.75 16.55 35.97
C ALA A 11 24.75 17.71 34.95
N GLY A 12 24.13 18.84 35.29
CA GLY A 12 24.10 20.06 34.46
C GLY A 12 25.48 20.70 34.24
N GLY A 13 26.37 20.63 35.25
CA GLY A 13 27.64 21.36 35.40
C GLY A 13 28.81 21.05 34.43
N GLY A 14 28.52 20.69 33.18
CA GLY A 14 29.50 20.73 32.07
C GLY A 14 30.27 19.44 31.75
N GLY A 15 30.18 18.39 32.59
CA GLY A 15 30.86 17.11 32.30
C GLY A 15 30.16 16.24 31.23
N LEU A 16 28.82 16.30 31.16
CA LEU A 16 28.01 15.45 30.29
C LEU A 16 27.61 16.20 29.02
N LEU A 17 28.43 16.06 27.96
CA LEU A 17 28.28 16.78 26.68
C LEU A 17 28.01 15.88 25.47
N GLY A 18 27.95 14.55 25.65
CA GLY A 18 27.82 13.57 24.57
C GLY A 18 29.15 12.99 24.11
N ASP A 19 29.08 12.02 23.18
CA ASP A 19 30.21 11.31 22.57
C ASP A 19 30.00 11.26 21.04
N PRO A 20 30.99 11.59 20.21
CA PRO A 20 30.83 11.69 18.74
C PRO A 20 30.52 10.36 18.04
N ARG A 21 30.68 9.23 18.74
CA ARG A 21 30.26 7.92 18.24
C ARG A 21 28.74 7.76 18.28
N VAL A 22 28.06 8.43 19.22
CA VAL A 22 26.60 8.43 19.34
C VAL A 22 26.01 9.40 18.33
N CYS A 23 25.02 8.94 17.57
CA CYS A 23 24.33 9.74 16.56
C CYS A 23 22.85 9.91 16.89
N VAL A 24 22.36 11.14 16.83
CA VAL A 24 20.96 11.50 17.08
C VAL A 24 20.40 12.14 15.80
N ALA A 25 19.33 11.57 15.27
CA ALA A 25 18.59 12.14 14.15
C ALA A 25 17.44 13.02 14.66
N VAL A 26 17.14 14.08 13.92
CA VAL A 26 16.05 15.02 14.16
C VAL A 26 15.16 15.04 12.92
N LEU A 27 13.95 14.51 13.07
CA LEU A 27 12.88 14.57 12.08
C LEU A 27 11.97 15.73 12.47
N ASP A 28 12.17 16.87 11.81
CA ASP A 28 11.49 18.12 12.14
C ASP A 28 11.29 18.99 10.88
N GLY A 29 11.10 20.29 10.99
CA GLY A 29 11.15 21.21 9.84
C GLY A 29 12.58 21.54 9.38
N PRO A 30 12.74 22.38 8.35
CA PRO A 30 14.03 22.89 7.92
C PRO A 30 14.82 23.54 9.08
N VAL A 31 16.15 23.41 9.06
CA VAL A 31 17.03 23.90 10.15
C VAL A 31 18.00 24.96 9.63
N ASP A 32 18.05 26.11 10.30
CA ASP A 32 19.08 27.13 10.09
C ASP A 32 20.42 26.66 10.66
N LEU A 33 21.14 25.85 9.89
CA LEU A 33 22.50 25.40 10.22
C LEU A 33 23.53 26.54 10.18
N GLY A 34 23.17 27.73 9.68
CA GLY A 34 23.99 28.95 9.77
C GLY A 34 23.89 29.64 11.15
N HIS A 35 22.97 29.22 12.00
CA HIS A 35 22.76 29.81 13.32
C HIS A 35 24.01 29.68 14.22
N PRO A 36 24.47 30.74 14.91
CA PRO A 36 25.72 30.72 15.69
C PRO A 36 25.81 29.63 16.78
N CYS A 37 24.69 29.09 17.26
CA CYS A 37 24.72 27.97 18.22
C CYS A 37 25.19 26.63 17.64
N PHE A 38 25.21 26.46 16.32
CA PHE A 38 25.70 25.25 15.67
C PHE A 38 27.16 25.36 15.22
N ALA A 39 27.84 26.48 15.48
CA ALA A 39 29.23 26.69 15.11
C ALA A 39 30.17 25.69 15.82
N GLY A 40 30.60 24.65 15.08
CA GLY A 40 31.41 23.54 15.60
C GLY A 40 30.64 22.27 15.97
N ALA A 41 29.33 22.23 15.75
CA ALA A 41 28.53 21.01 15.89
C ALA A 41 28.69 20.10 14.65
N ASP A 42 28.84 18.79 14.86
CA ASP A 42 28.88 17.79 13.78
C ASP A 42 27.45 17.43 13.35
N ILE A 43 26.82 18.30 12.54
CA ILE A 43 25.44 18.14 12.06
C ILE A 43 25.42 18.03 10.54
N ARG A 44 24.74 16.99 10.02
CA ARG A 44 24.53 16.79 8.58
C ARG A 44 23.04 16.74 8.25
N ALA A 45 22.60 17.57 7.31
CA ALA A 45 21.29 17.41 6.68
C ALA A 45 21.29 16.25 5.67
N LEU A 46 20.19 15.50 5.62
CA LEU A 46 19.93 14.47 4.60
C LEU A 46 18.74 14.87 3.71
N PRO A 47 18.74 14.52 2.41
CA PRO A 47 17.70 14.94 1.48
C PRO A 47 16.40 14.16 1.67
N THR A 48 15.31 14.89 1.92
CA THR A 48 13.95 14.35 2.04
C THR A 48 13.05 14.90 0.92
N LEU A 49 11.73 14.74 1.07
CA LEU A 49 10.76 15.40 0.18
C LEU A 49 10.60 16.90 0.46
N VAL A 50 10.89 17.35 1.68
CA VAL A 50 10.94 18.77 2.04
C VAL A 50 12.30 19.32 1.61
N ARG A 51 12.30 20.15 0.57
CA ARG A 51 13.53 20.68 -0.06
C ARG A 51 13.80 22.15 0.25
N ASP A 52 12.88 22.80 0.95
CA ASP A 52 12.95 24.22 1.22
C ASP A 52 14.08 24.53 2.24
N PRO A 53 14.87 25.60 2.00
CA PRO A 53 15.83 26.06 3.00
C PRO A 53 15.09 26.59 4.23
N ALA A 54 15.79 26.67 5.37
CA ALA A 54 15.23 27.28 6.58
C ALA A 54 14.96 28.77 6.35
N GLY A 55 13.67 29.10 6.21
CA GLY A 55 13.17 30.46 6.12
C GLY A 55 12.81 31.05 7.48
N SER A 56 11.94 32.04 7.46
CA SER A 56 11.37 32.69 8.66
C SER A 56 10.02 32.07 9.10
N GLY A 57 9.59 30.98 8.48
CA GLY A 57 8.31 30.34 8.76
C GLY A 57 8.30 29.50 10.05
N PRO A 58 7.11 29.00 10.43
CA PRO A 58 6.89 28.38 11.72
C PRO A 58 7.57 27.01 11.89
N MET A 59 7.72 26.22 10.82
CA MET A 59 8.41 24.92 10.90
C MET A 59 9.92 25.08 10.76
N ALA A 60 10.40 26.10 10.03
CA ALA A 60 11.81 26.49 10.08
C ALA A 60 12.23 26.95 11.49
N LEU A 61 11.37 27.70 12.18
CA LEU A 61 11.54 28.04 13.60
C LEU A 61 11.52 26.79 14.49
N HIS A 62 10.55 25.91 14.30
CA HIS A 62 10.38 24.69 15.10
C HIS A 62 11.61 23.77 15.00
N GLY A 63 12.04 23.43 13.78
CA GLY A 63 13.19 22.56 13.54
C GLY A 63 14.51 23.15 14.04
N THR A 64 14.73 24.44 13.80
CA THR A 64 15.91 25.16 14.31
C THR A 64 15.95 25.16 15.84
N HIS A 65 14.80 25.40 16.48
CA HIS A 65 14.69 25.40 17.93
C HIS A 65 14.95 24.00 18.50
N VAL A 66 14.23 22.97 18.05
CA VAL A 66 14.37 21.57 18.49
C VAL A 66 15.82 21.07 18.32
N THR A 67 16.45 21.35 17.18
CA THR A 67 17.85 20.97 16.91
C THR A 67 18.83 21.67 17.86
N SER A 68 18.58 22.92 18.24
CA SER A 68 19.44 23.66 19.18
C SER A 68 19.41 23.10 20.62
N LEU A 69 18.27 22.54 21.05
CA LEU A 69 18.13 21.91 22.37
C LEU A 69 18.98 20.63 22.50
N LEU A 70 19.27 19.97 21.38
CA LEU A 70 20.20 18.83 21.31
C LEU A 70 21.66 19.29 21.17
N PHE A 71 21.97 20.07 20.12
CA PHE A 71 23.35 20.25 19.65
C PHE A 71 23.95 21.67 19.84
N GLY A 72 23.21 22.60 20.45
CA GLY A 72 23.70 23.96 20.69
C GLY A 72 25.02 23.96 21.47
N GLN A 73 26.06 24.59 20.94
CA GLN A 73 27.41 24.46 21.47
C GLN A 73 27.61 25.22 22.80
N PRO A 74 28.50 24.75 23.69
CA PRO A 74 28.87 25.48 24.89
C PRO A 74 29.37 26.89 24.58
N ALA A 75 29.04 27.86 25.44
CA ALA A 75 29.34 29.27 25.27
C ALA A 75 28.72 29.95 24.02
N SER A 76 27.80 29.27 23.33
CA SER A 76 26.93 29.88 22.30
C SER A 76 25.60 30.37 22.91
N PRO A 77 24.70 31.03 22.14
CA PRO A 77 23.42 31.53 22.64
C PRO A 77 22.48 30.47 23.25
N VAL A 78 22.68 29.19 22.92
CA VAL A 78 21.93 28.04 23.44
C VAL A 78 22.91 26.89 23.65
N THR A 79 23.01 26.36 24.86
CA THR A 79 23.78 25.13 25.12
C THR A 79 22.84 23.93 25.22
N GLY A 80 22.94 23.02 24.26
CA GLY A 80 22.13 21.81 24.19
C GLY A 80 22.52 20.73 25.20
N VAL A 81 21.76 19.65 25.21
CA VAL A 81 21.99 18.49 26.09
C VAL A 81 23.21 17.68 25.65
N VAL A 82 23.42 17.51 24.32
CA VAL A 82 24.46 16.66 23.72
C VAL A 82 25.24 17.33 22.58
N PRO A 83 25.92 18.48 22.83
CA PRO A 83 26.67 19.21 21.80
C PRO A 83 27.82 18.44 21.13
N ARG A 84 28.29 17.32 21.70
CA ARG A 84 29.37 16.49 21.12
C ARG A 84 28.89 15.23 20.41
N CYS A 85 27.59 14.94 20.40
CA CYS A 85 27.05 13.84 19.59
C CYS A 85 26.92 14.25 18.11
N ARG A 86 26.97 13.27 17.20
CA ARG A 86 26.74 13.50 15.77
C ARG A 86 25.26 13.72 15.49
N GLY A 87 24.91 14.79 14.78
CA GLY A 87 23.54 15.13 14.41
C GLY A 87 23.20 14.77 12.97
N LEU A 88 22.00 14.21 12.77
CA LEU A 88 21.38 14.12 11.44
C LEU A 88 20.10 14.98 11.45
N VAL A 89 19.89 15.79 10.41
CA VAL A 89 18.67 16.58 10.22
C VAL A 89 17.95 16.05 9.00
N LEU A 90 16.68 15.65 9.17
CA LEU A 90 15.83 15.14 8.10
C LEU A 90 14.51 15.92 8.10
N PRO A 91 14.36 16.96 7.26
CA PRO A 91 13.15 17.75 7.22
C PRO A 91 11.94 16.91 6.78
N VAL A 92 10.93 16.77 7.63
CA VAL A 92 9.64 16.11 7.33
C VAL A 92 8.47 17.07 7.40
N PHE A 93 8.53 18.12 8.23
CA PHE A 93 7.49 19.17 8.29
C PHE A 93 7.84 20.32 7.33
N PRO A 94 7.12 20.49 6.19
CA PRO A 94 7.35 21.63 5.30
C PRO A 94 6.98 22.95 5.98
N ASP A 95 7.57 24.06 5.53
CA ASP A 95 7.33 25.39 6.11
C ASP A 95 5.99 26.04 5.64
N ASP A 96 4.97 25.21 5.40
CA ASP A 96 3.58 25.60 5.14
C ASP A 96 2.63 24.83 6.07
N THR A 97 2.03 25.53 7.02
CA THR A 97 1.13 24.96 8.05
C THR A 97 -0.19 24.42 7.50
N ARG A 98 -0.49 24.61 6.21
CA ARG A 98 -1.63 23.99 5.53
C ARG A 98 -1.35 22.55 5.11
N VAL A 99 -0.08 22.16 4.99
CA VAL A 99 0.32 20.80 4.60
C VAL A 99 0.48 19.95 5.85
N ARG A 100 -0.42 18.97 6.04
CA ARG A 100 -0.25 17.94 7.06
C ARG A 100 0.85 16.97 6.63
N VAL A 101 1.76 16.65 7.54
CA VAL A 101 2.75 15.60 7.32
C VAL A 101 2.08 14.24 7.41
N ARG A 102 2.33 13.40 6.41
CA ARG A 102 1.83 12.03 6.35
C ARG A 102 2.79 11.11 7.09
N GLN A 103 2.26 10.10 7.78
CA GLN A 103 3.08 9.09 8.45
C GLN A 103 4.06 8.37 7.49
N LEU A 104 3.72 8.24 6.20
CA LEU A 104 4.63 7.76 5.15
C LEU A 104 5.93 8.58 5.03
N ASP A 105 5.85 9.91 5.19
CA ASP A 105 7.01 10.78 5.02
C ASP A 105 7.92 10.73 6.28
N ILE A 106 7.31 10.54 7.47
CA ILE A 106 8.02 10.21 8.71
C ILE A 106 8.70 8.84 8.60
N ALA A 107 7.99 7.82 8.10
CA ALA A 107 8.51 6.46 7.94
C ALA A 107 9.77 6.43 7.05
N ARG A 108 9.73 7.10 5.88
CA ARG A 108 10.88 7.24 4.97
C ARG A 108 12.07 7.94 5.63
N ALA A 109 11.83 8.96 6.44
CA ALA A 109 12.90 9.65 7.16
C ALA A 109 13.47 8.80 8.31
N ILE A 110 12.65 7.96 8.96
CA ILE A 110 13.13 6.97 9.94
C ILE A 110 14.06 5.97 9.25
N GLU A 111 13.67 5.39 8.11
CA GLU A 111 14.50 4.45 7.34
C GLU A 111 15.85 5.08 6.94
N GLN A 112 15.84 6.32 6.44
CA GLN A 112 17.07 7.06 6.13
C GLN A 112 17.94 7.31 7.37
N ALA A 113 17.34 7.66 8.51
CA ALA A 113 18.08 7.89 9.75
C ALA A 113 18.75 6.61 10.27
N VAL A 114 18.04 5.46 10.23
CA VAL A 114 18.61 4.14 10.57
C VAL A 114 19.76 3.80 9.61
N GLN A 115 19.57 3.96 8.30
CA GLN A 115 20.61 3.69 7.29
C GLN A 115 21.84 4.59 7.45
N ALA A 116 21.67 5.83 7.91
CA ALA A 116 22.74 6.77 8.23
C ALA A 116 23.40 6.54 9.61
N GLY A 117 23.00 5.50 10.35
CA GLY A 117 23.60 5.11 11.62
C GLY A 117 23.13 5.94 12.83
N ALA A 118 21.90 6.45 12.80
CA ALA A 118 21.26 7.04 13.97
C ALA A 118 21.11 5.98 15.08
N HIS A 119 21.48 6.34 16.30
CA HIS A 119 21.24 5.54 17.50
C HIS A 119 19.92 5.92 18.16
N ILE A 120 19.55 7.20 18.05
CA ILE A 120 18.32 7.80 18.58
C ILE A 120 17.68 8.65 17.48
N ILE A 121 16.35 8.62 17.37
CA ILE A 121 15.57 9.42 16.43
C ILE A 121 14.59 10.27 17.23
N ASN A 122 14.74 11.59 17.16
CA ASN A 122 13.85 12.58 17.76
C ASN A 122 12.77 13.00 16.76
N ILE A 123 11.50 12.83 17.12
CA ILE A 123 10.34 13.24 16.31
C ILE A 123 9.48 14.19 17.16
N SER A 124 9.68 15.49 17.02
CA SER A 124 9.00 16.51 17.86
C SER A 124 7.58 16.86 17.36
N GLY A 125 6.88 15.87 16.81
CA GLY A 125 5.51 15.96 16.30
C GLY A 125 4.95 14.58 15.98
N GLY A 126 3.73 14.53 15.46
CA GLY A 126 3.02 13.30 15.13
C GLY A 126 1.66 13.59 14.50
N GLU A 127 0.91 12.53 14.21
CA GLU A 127 -0.47 12.59 13.73
C GLU A 127 -1.41 12.00 14.78
N ARG A 128 -2.50 12.72 15.10
CA ARG A 128 -3.55 12.23 16.01
C ARG A 128 -4.36 11.12 15.35
N THR A 129 -4.30 9.92 15.90
CA THR A 129 -5.08 8.75 15.47
C THR A 129 -6.12 8.38 16.55
N ALA A 130 -7.08 7.53 16.22
CA ALA A 130 -8.19 7.20 17.13
C ALA A 130 -7.72 6.35 18.33
N ASP A 131 -6.77 5.46 18.08
CA ASP A 131 -6.28 4.40 18.97
C ASP A 131 -4.76 4.50 19.25
N GLY A 132 -4.07 5.45 18.62
CA GLY A 132 -2.62 5.60 18.72
C GLY A 132 -1.82 4.71 17.75
N ALA A 133 -2.48 3.91 16.91
CA ALA A 133 -1.79 3.04 15.97
C ALA A 133 -1.06 3.85 14.88
N PRO A 134 0.18 3.46 14.52
CA PRO A 134 0.85 3.96 13.33
C PRO A 134 0.34 3.26 12.06
N ASP A 135 0.31 3.97 10.93
CA ASP A 135 0.08 3.38 9.61
C ASP A 135 1.07 2.24 9.32
N PRO A 136 0.72 1.21 8.53
CA PRO A 136 1.58 0.03 8.31
C PRO A 136 2.99 0.33 7.78
N MET A 137 3.22 1.47 7.12
CA MET A 137 4.57 1.89 6.71
C MET A 137 5.37 2.48 7.89
N LEU A 138 4.72 3.28 8.74
CA LEU A 138 5.33 3.81 9.95
C LEU A 138 5.56 2.70 10.99
N GLU A 139 4.63 1.76 11.13
CA GLU A 139 4.81 0.53 11.91
C GLU A 139 6.07 -0.24 11.47
N ARG A 140 6.24 -0.47 10.16
CA ARG A 140 7.46 -1.10 9.60
C ARG A 140 8.73 -0.30 9.89
N ALA A 141 8.71 1.02 9.75
CA ALA A 141 9.87 1.86 10.02
C ALA A 141 10.23 1.90 11.53
N LEU A 142 9.23 1.87 12.41
CA LEU A 142 9.44 1.71 13.85
C LEU A 142 10.00 0.32 14.17
N LYS A 143 9.47 -0.75 13.58
CA LYS A 143 10.02 -2.10 13.72
C LYS A 143 11.45 -2.21 13.19
N LEU A 144 11.79 -1.53 12.10
CA LEU A 144 13.17 -1.44 11.60
C LEU A 144 14.12 -0.84 12.66
N CYS A 145 13.68 0.18 13.39
CA CYS A 145 14.43 0.72 14.53
C CYS A 145 14.61 -0.32 15.64
N GLU A 146 13.57 -1.10 15.97
CA GLU A 146 13.67 -2.16 16.98
C GLU A 146 14.68 -3.24 16.59
N ASP A 147 14.60 -3.72 15.35
CA ASP A 147 15.48 -4.75 14.80
C ASP A 147 16.95 -4.28 14.69
N HIS A 148 17.19 -2.97 14.63
CA HIS A 148 18.53 -2.35 14.64
C HIS A 148 18.95 -1.75 16.00
N GLY A 149 18.14 -1.90 17.06
CA GLY A 149 18.43 -1.37 18.39
C GLY A 149 18.36 0.17 18.52
N VAL A 150 17.74 0.85 17.56
CA VAL A 150 17.57 2.31 17.52
C VAL A 150 16.41 2.73 18.42
N LEU A 151 16.60 3.79 19.22
CA LEU A 151 15.55 4.35 20.06
C LEU A 151 14.82 5.49 19.34
N VAL A 152 13.52 5.35 19.13
CA VAL A 152 12.67 6.47 18.68
C VAL A 152 12.10 7.18 19.91
N VAL A 153 12.14 8.51 19.90
CA VAL A 153 11.64 9.40 20.97
C VAL A 153 10.71 10.42 20.33
N ALA A 154 9.46 10.51 20.79
CA ALA A 154 8.43 11.32 20.12
C ALA A 154 7.52 12.10 21.07
N ALA A 155 7.02 13.25 20.60
CA ALA A 155 6.09 14.10 21.34
C ALA A 155 4.69 13.46 21.45
N VAL A 156 4.05 13.53 22.63
CA VAL A 156 2.65 13.04 22.79
C VAL A 156 1.59 13.92 22.12
N GLY A 157 1.94 15.16 21.76
CA GLY A 157 1.03 16.14 21.18
C GLY A 157 0.55 17.19 22.19
N ASN A 158 -0.10 18.22 21.65
CA ASN A 158 -0.43 19.47 22.35
C ASN A 158 -1.93 19.82 22.26
N ASP A 159 -2.80 18.81 22.11
CA ASP A 159 -4.27 18.97 21.92
C ASP A 159 -5.04 19.09 23.25
N GLY A 160 -4.42 18.76 24.39
CA GLY A 160 -5.02 18.85 25.72
C GLY A 160 -6.11 17.80 26.01
N CYS A 161 -6.06 16.64 25.36
CA CYS A 161 -7.06 15.58 25.51
C CYS A 161 -6.51 14.21 25.96
N ASP A 162 -7.45 13.34 26.38
CA ASP A 162 -7.27 11.89 26.42
C ASP A 162 -7.30 11.38 24.97
N CYS A 163 -6.13 11.40 24.33
CA CYS A 163 -5.99 11.21 22.89
C CYS A 163 -4.55 10.87 22.52
N LEU A 164 -4.40 10.11 21.44
CA LEU A 164 -3.15 9.46 21.09
C LEU A 164 -2.64 9.97 19.73
N GLN A 165 -1.31 10.02 19.60
CA GLN A 165 -0.64 10.41 18.36
C GLN A 165 0.39 9.35 17.94
N ALA A 166 0.39 8.98 16.66
CA ALA A 166 1.45 8.21 16.03
C ALA A 166 2.62 9.13 15.64
N PRO A 167 3.89 8.73 15.82
CA PRO A 167 4.35 7.42 16.31
C PRO A 167 4.34 7.27 17.85
N ALA A 168 4.15 8.35 18.62
CA ALA A 168 4.40 8.38 20.07
C ALA A 168 3.61 7.33 20.89
N ALA A 169 2.38 6.99 20.50
CA ALA A 169 1.58 5.98 21.22
C ALA A 169 2.02 4.53 20.96
N THR A 170 2.94 4.29 20.01
CA THR A 170 3.50 2.96 19.75
C THR A 170 4.36 2.50 20.92
N ALA A 171 4.10 1.30 21.45
CA ALA A 171 4.76 0.80 22.67
C ALA A 171 6.30 0.77 22.62
N SER A 172 6.88 0.68 21.42
CA SER A 172 8.33 0.70 21.20
C SER A 172 8.96 2.09 21.07
N VAL A 173 8.16 3.15 21.08
CA VAL A 173 8.61 4.54 21.07
C VAL A 173 8.64 5.09 22.49
N LEU A 174 9.70 5.81 22.86
CA LEU A 174 9.74 6.57 24.12
C LEU A 174 8.97 7.88 23.93
N ALA A 175 7.73 7.92 24.38
CA ALA A 175 6.90 9.12 24.29
C ALA A 175 7.29 10.17 25.34
N VAL A 176 7.09 11.45 25.01
CA VAL A 176 7.47 12.58 25.86
C VAL A 176 6.36 13.61 25.92
N GLY A 177 5.91 13.90 27.14
CA GLY A 177 5.05 15.04 27.45
C GLY A 177 5.78 16.16 28.21
N ALA A 178 5.13 17.32 28.28
CA ALA A 178 5.68 18.55 28.84
C ALA A 178 5.21 18.84 30.28
N LEU A 179 6.15 19.27 31.11
CA LEU A 179 5.95 19.86 32.43
C LEU A 179 6.09 21.38 32.40
N GLY A 180 5.26 22.04 33.20
CA GLY A 180 5.47 23.41 33.63
C GLY A 180 6.49 23.54 34.76
N ALA A 181 6.90 24.76 35.06
CA ALA A 181 7.88 25.09 36.09
C ALA A 181 7.46 24.62 37.51
N GLY A 182 6.15 24.46 37.76
CA GLY A 182 5.61 23.90 39.01
C GLY A 182 5.72 22.38 39.16
N GLY A 183 6.30 21.67 38.18
CA GLY A 183 6.35 20.19 38.19
C GLY A 183 5.02 19.50 37.85
N THR A 184 4.04 20.26 37.35
CA THR A 184 2.75 19.78 36.88
C THR A 184 2.77 19.55 35.36
N PRO A 185 2.05 18.54 34.83
CA PRO A 185 1.83 18.39 33.39
C PRO A 185 1.18 19.66 32.81
N LEU A 186 1.55 20.07 31.61
CA LEU A 186 0.91 21.20 30.96
C LEU A 186 -0.53 20.87 30.54
N GLU A 187 -1.43 21.86 30.60
CA GLU A 187 -2.84 21.70 30.23
C GLU A 187 -3.04 21.31 28.76
N LEU A 188 -2.13 21.73 27.87
CA LEU A 188 -2.10 21.33 26.46
C LEU A 188 -1.59 19.89 26.24
N ASN A 189 -0.97 19.25 27.22
CA ASN A 189 -0.29 17.98 26.99
C ASN A 189 -1.31 16.85 26.86
N ASN A 190 -1.20 16.04 25.80
CA ASN A 190 -2.04 14.86 25.62
C ASN A 190 -1.71 13.78 26.67
N TRP A 191 -2.70 12.93 26.98
CA TRP A 191 -2.53 11.75 27.83
C TRP A 191 -3.38 10.60 27.29
N GLY A 192 -3.22 9.41 27.88
CA GLY A 192 -4.01 8.23 27.51
C GLY A 192 -3.49 6.97 28.18
N SER A 193 -4.22 5.87 28.02
CA SER A 193 -3.83 4.55 28.57
C SER A 193 -2.53 4.03 27.95
N ALA A 194 -2.37 4.13 26.63
CA ALA A 194 -1.17 3.70 25.90
C ALA A 194 0.10 4.38 26.45
N TYR A 195 0.04 5.70 26.70
CA TYR A 195 1.16 6.49 27.22
C TYR A 195 1.63 6.09 28.63
N ARG A 196 0.87 5.31 29.40
CA ARG A 196 1.32 4.84 30.73
C ARG A 196 2.47 3.84 30.63
N GLY A 197 2.55 3.08 29.54
CA GLY A 197 3.59 2.06 29.36
C GLY A 197 4.90 2.59 28.79
N ASN A 198 4.85 3.68 28.02
CA ASN A 198 5.97 4.12 27.18
C ASN A 198 6.30 5.63 27.25
N ALA A 199 5.54 6.45 27.99
CA ALA A 199 5.72 7.91 27.99
C ALA A 199 6.17 8.50 29.33
N VAL A 200 7.15 9.42 29.27
CA VAL A 200 7.62 10.20 30.43
C VAL A 200 7.29 11.68 30.29
N LEU A 201 7.32 12.40 31.42
CA LEU A 201 7.21 13.85 31.45
C LEU A 201 8.57 14.52 31.65
N ALA A 202 8.87 15.54 30.85
CA ALA A 202 10.08 16.34 30.92
C ALA A 202 9.75 17.84 30.82
N PRO A 203 10.66 18.75 31.22
CA PRO A 203 10.39 20.19 31.16
C PRO A 203 10.05 20.64 29.73
N GLY A 204 8.94 21.35 29.56
CA GLY A 204 8.45 21.79 28.25
C GLY A 204 7.77 23.16 28.25
N GLU A 205 7.96 23.96 29.29
CA GLU A 205 7.45 25.35 29.42
C GLU A 205 8.59 26.36 29.32
N ASP A 206 8.38 27.38 28.47
CA ASP A 206 9.31 28.47 28.17
C ASP A 206 10.73 27.98 27.87
N ILE A 207 10.87 26.85 27.17
CA ILE A 207 12.17 26.27 26.82
C ILE A 207 12.86 27.20 25.83
N ARG A 208 14.05 27.67 26.19
CA ARG A 208 14.84 28.59 25.39
C ARG A 208 15.67 27.83 24.36
N GLY A 209 15.49 28.20 23.10
CA GLY A 209 16.20 27.62 21.96
C GLY A 209 16.44 28.65 20.86
N ALA A 210 17.14 28.23 19.80
CA ALA A 210 17.50 29.07 18.67
C ALA A 210 16.27 29.45 17.84
N ALA A 211 16.40 30.55 17.10
CA ALA A 211 15.46 30.98 16.08
C ALA A 211 16.24 31.34 14.80
N PRO A 212 15.70 31.02 13.60
CA PRO A 212 16.35 31.34 12.33
C PRO A 212 16.80 32.81 12.25
N GLY A 213 17.98 33.05 11.67
CA GLY A 213 18.57 34.38 11.57
C GLY A 213 19.37 34.86 12.79
N GLY A 214 19.73 33.95 13.71
CA GLY A 214 20.69 34.21 14.80
C GLY A 214 20.10 34.57 16.17
N GLY A 215 18.77 34.49 16.33
CA GLY A 215 18.08 34.86 17.57
C GLY A 215 17.85 33.69 18.54
N THR A 216 17.31 33.98 19.73
CA THR A 216 16.75 32.94 20.62
C THR A 216 15.30 33.26 20.95
N ARG A 217 14.46 32.23 21.09
CA ARG A 217 13.05 32.34 21.50
C ARG A 217 12.75 31.30 22.59
N SER A 218 11.82 31.60 23.48
CA SER A 218 11.23 30.62 24.39
C SER A 218 9.98 30.03 23.77
N LEU A 219 9.82 28.70 23.78
CA LEU A 219 8.65 28.00 23.25
C LEU A 219 8.14 26.95 24.27
N THR A 220 6.85 26.61 24.18
CA THR A 220 6.15 25.76 25.15
C THR A 220 5.38 24.65 24.43
N GLY A 221 5.52 23.40 24.88
CA GLY A 221 4.92 22.22 24.26
C GLY A 221 5.75 20.93 24.40
N SER A 222 5.09 19.77 24.22
CA SER A 222 5.74 18.44 24.23
C SER A 222 6.88 18.32 23.21
N SER A 223 6.75 18.99 22.07
CA SER A 223 7.77 19.12 21.02
C SER A 223 9.13 19.62 21.52
N PHE A 224 9.17 20.46 22.56
CA PHE A 224 10.40 21.02 23.13
C PHE A 224 10.91 20.24 24.34
N ALA A 225 10.05 19.45 24.99
CA ALA A 225 10.44 18.47 26.01
C ALA A 225 11.11 17.22 25.37
N THR A 226 10.62 16.79 24.21
CA THR A 226 11.11 15.62 23.44
C THR A 226 12.64 15.64 23.20
N PRO A 227 13.27 16.70 22.66
CA PRO A 227 14.72 16.74 22.45
C PRO A 227 15.53 16.68 23.75
N LEU A 228 14.96 17.08 24.90
CA LEU A 228 15.65 16.98 26.18
C LEU A 228 15.78 15.51 26.63
N VAL A 229 14.74 14.71 26.39
CA VAL A 229 14.74 13.26 26.66
C VAL A 229 15.60 12.51 25.62
N SER A 230 15.53 12.89 24.34
CA SER A 230 16.43 12.39 23.29
C SER A 230 17.91 12.62 23.65
N GLY A 231 18.23 13.82 24.15
CA GLY A 231 19.56 14.16 24.64
C GLY A 231 19.98 13.35 25.88
N LEU A 232 19.07 13.14 26.84
CA LEU A 232 19.33 12.29 28.01
C LEU A 232 19.61 10.84 27.59
N ALA A 233 18.84 10.28 26.66
CA ALA A 233 19.09 8.95 26.12
C ALA A 233 20.48 8.87 25.47
N ALA A 234 20.88 9.88 24.70
CA ALA A 234 22.19 9.93 24.07
C ALA A 234 23.34 10.03 25.10
N LEU A 235 23.14 10.73 26.23
CA LEU A 235 24.10 10.73 27.35
C LEU A 235 24.23 9.36 28.02
N LEU A 236 23.15 8.60 28.14
CA LEU A 236 23.18 7.24 28.67
C LEU A 236 23.92 6.27 27.73
N VAL A 237 23.72 6.41 26.41
CA VAL A 237 24.48 5.63 25.41
C VAL A 237 25.97 6.01 25.41
N ALA A 238 26.29 7.31 25.54
CA ALA A 238 27.67 7.76 25.72
C ALA A 238 28.30 7.19 27.01
N ALA A 239 27.53 7.07 28.10
CA ALA A 239 28.00 6.47 29.34
C ALA A 239 28.26 4.95 29.22
N GLN A 240 27.46 4.22 28.43
CA GLN A 240 27.74 2.80 28.10
C GLN A 240 29.08 2.69 27.35
N LEU A 241 29.25 3.48 26.27
CA LEU A 241 30.46 3.51 25.46
C LEU A 241 31.71 3.94 26.22
N GLY A 242 31.58 4.87 27.17
CA GLY A 242 32.66 5.30 28.07
C GLY A 242 33.12 4.21 29.06
N ARG A 243 32.29 3.18 29.29
CA ARG A 243 32.61 2.00 30.10
C ARG A 243 33.08 0.80 29.26
N GLY A 244 33.25 0.96 27.94
CA GLY A 244 33.60 -0.12 27.03
C GLY A 244 32.47 -1.11 26.74
N LEU A 245 31.22 -0.77 27.09
CA LEU A 245 30.04 -1.55 26.72
C LEU A 245 29.60 -1.20 25.28
N PRO A 246 28.97 -2.12 24.55
CA PRO A 246 28.30 -1.78 23.29
C PRO A 246 27.18 -0.75 23.55
N PRO A 247 26.87 0.11 22.57
CA PRO A 247 25.76 1.05 22.70
C PRO A 247 24.42 0.30 22.66
N ASP A 248 23.58 0.48 23.68
CA ASP A 248 22.19 0.01 23.72
C ASP A 248 21.25 1.20 24.01
N PRO A 249 20.79 1.90 22.95
CA PRO A 249 19.79 2.97 23.04
C PRO A 249 18.45 2.51 23.63
N ARG A 250 18.07 1.24 23.40
CA ARG A 250 16.81 0.68 23.95
C ARG A 250 16.92 0.51 25.46
N ALA A 251 18.08 0.10 25.99
CA ALA A 251 18.34 0.10 27.44
C ALA A 251 18.36 1.51 28.03
N ALA A 252 18.89 2.51 27.31
CA ALA A 252 18.81 3.90 27.74
C ALA A 252 17.35 4.36 27.88
N GLY A 253 16.48 4.05 26.90
CA GLY A 253 15.04 4.33 26.97
C GLY A 253 14.34 3.61 28.12
N ARG A 254 14.60 2.30 28.30
CA ARG A 254 14.07 1.52 29.45
C ARG A 254 14.54 2.10 30.79
N ALA A 255 15.79 2.54 30.90
CA ALA A 255 16.32 3.16 32.11
C ALA A 255 15.67 4.51 32.43
N ILE A 256 15.30 5.30 31.41
CA ILE A 256 14.53 6.55 31.58
C ILE A 256 13.13 6.24 32.14
N LEU A 257 12.39 5.30 31.56
CA LEU A 257 11.07 4.89 32.02
C LEU A 257 11.10 4.30 33.44
N ALA A 258 11.95 3.29 33.69
CA ALA A 258 12.05 2.61 34.99
C ALA A 258 12.56 3.50 36.14
N THR A 259 13.07 4.70 35.83
CA THR A 259 13.52 5.67 36.84
C THR A 259 12.71 6.95 36.88
N ALA A 260 11.60 7.01 36.14
CA ALA A 260 10.62 8.08 36.27
C ALA A 260 10.07 8.18 37.71
N THR A 261 9.59 9.36 38.05
CA THR A 261 8.99 9.66 39.34
C THR A 261 7.47 9.64 39.16
N GLU A 262 6.87 8.53 39.57
CA GLU A 262 5.43 8.29 39.51
C GLU A 262 4.64 9.33 40.31
N CYS A 263 3.45 9.69 39.81
CA CYS A 263 2.43 10.34 40.62
C CYS A 263 1.72 9.29 41.49
N ARG A 264 1.40 9.62 42.75
CA ARG A 264 0.83 8.67 43.72
C ARG A 264 -0.38 9.24 44.47
N PRO A 265 -1.43 8.43 44.70
CA PRO A 265 -1.60 7.05 44.23
C PRO A 265 -1.93 7.01 42.73
N ALA A 266 -1.47 5.98 42.01
CA ALA A 266 -1.41 5.96 40.54
C ALA A 266 -2.78 5.93 39.84
N ASP A 267 -3.82 5.53 40.57
CA ASP A 267 -5.23 5.52 40.17
C ASP A 267 -5.93 6.88 40.33
N ALA A 268 -5.33 7.81 41.07
CA ALA A 268 -5.92 9.13 41.31
C ALA A 268 -6.21 9.87 39.99
N PRO A 269 -7.39 10.53 39.84
CA PRO A 269 -7.75 11.20 38.59
C PRO A 269 -6.72 12.22 38.09
N HIS A 270 -6.05 12.95 38.98
CA HIS A 270 -5.01 13.91 38.62
C HIS A 270 -3.70 13.24 38.14
N CYS A 271 -3.41 12.01 38.61
CA CYS A 271 -2.23 11.26 38.18
C CYS A 271 -2.33 10.71 36.75
N ARG A 272 -3.53 10.67 36.14
CA ARG A 272 -3.73 10.19 34.76
C ARG A 272 -2.87 10.95 33.73
N ARG A 273 -2.61 12.23 33.99
CA ARG A 273 -1.81 13.12 33.12
C ARG A 273 -0.30 13.03 33.34
N PHE A 274 0.14 12.29 34.37
CA PHE A 274 1.57 12.12 34.68
C PHE A 274 2.25 11.03 33.84
N LEU A 275 1.49 10.30 33.01
CA LEU A 275 1.99 9.22 32.15
C LEU A 275 2.69 8.13 33.00
N ALA A 276 3.89 7.66 32.63
CA ALA A 276 4.70 6.80 33.52
C ALA A 276 5.41 7.59 34.65
N GLY A 277 5.43 8.93 34.57
CA GLY A 277 6.00 9.82 35.59
C GLY A 277 7.03 10.82 35.05
N THR A 278 7.56 11.65 35.95
CA THR A 278 8.54 12.69 35.63
C THR A 278 9.95 12.13 35.49
N VAL A 279 10.65 12.47 34.40
CA VAL A 279 12.02 12.06 34.10
C VAL A 279 13.00 12.39 35.24
N SER A 280 13.93 11.48 35.53
CA SER A 280 14.96 11.68 36.55
C SER A 280 16.34 11.27 36.04
N ALA A 281 17.02 12.19 35.35
CA ALA A 281 18.36 11.97 34.82
C ALA A 281 19.36 11.42 35.86
N PRO A 282 19.42 11.91 37.12
CA PRO A 282 20.31 11.36 38.14
C PRO A 282 19.96 9.94 38.61
N ARG A 283 18.72 9.47 38.42
CA ARG A 283 18.36 8.06 38.66
C ARG A 283 18.72 7.20 37.44
N ALA A 284 18.39 7.64 36.22
CA ALA A 284 18.72 6.93 34.97
C ALA A 284 20.24 6.73 34.80
N LEU A 285 21.03 7.80 35.01
CA LEU A 285 22.50 7.75 34.93
C LEU A 285 23.11 6.80 35.96
N ARG A 286 22.54 6.73 37.18
CA ARG A 286 22.99 5.75 38.19
C ARG A 286 22.62 4.31 37.83
N LEU A 287 21.45 4.08 37.24
CA LEU A 287 21.03 2.74 36.83
C LEU A 287 21.97 2.16 35.75
N VAL A 288 22.27 2.97 34.72
CA VAL A 288 23.24 2.60 33.66
C VAL A 288 24.68 2.56 34.19
N GLY A 289 25.01 3.37 35.21
CA GLY A 289 26.30 3.32 35.91
C GLY A 289 26.50 2.11 36.82
N ALA A 290 25.43 1.54 37.37
CA ALA A 290 25.47 0.41 38.31
C ALA A 290 25.47 -0.97 37.63
N ALA A 291 25.02 -1.07 36.38
CA ALA A 291 25.04 -2.32 35.62
C ALA A 291 26.48 -2.88 35.52
N GLN A 292 26.66 -4.14 35.95
CA GLN A 292 27.88 -4.92 35.75
C GLN A 292 27.85 -5.60 34.36
N PRO A 293 29.01 -5.88 33.74
CA PRO A 293 29.04 -6.58 32.46
C PRO A 293 28.64 -8.05 32.63
N HIS A 294 27.47 -8.43 32.11
CA HIS A 294 27.13 -9.84 31.90
C HIS A 294 27.86 -10.38 30.64
N PRO A 295 28.47 -11.58 30.70
CA PRO A 295 29.05 -12.20 29.51
C PRO A 295 27.94 -12.64 28.55
N ALA A 296 28.19 -12.52 27.25
CA ALA A 296 27.25 -12.89 26.20
C ALA A 296 26.89 -14.39 26.30
N THR A 297 25.61 -14.70 26.46
CA THR A 297 25.11 -16.07 26.49
C THR A 297 25.16 -16.69 25.10
N ALA A 298 25.81 -17.86 24.99
CA ALA A 298 25.94 -18.59 23.73
C ALA A 298 24.58 -19.14 23.25
N ARG A 299 24.43 -19.28 21.93
CA ARG A 299 23.28 -19.96 21.30
C ARG A 299 23.23 -21.43 21.77
N PRO A 300 22.08 -21.96 22.22
CA PRO A 300 21.93 -23.39 22.45
C PRO A 300 21.93 -24.15 21.11
N ALA A 301 22.59 -25.31 21.09
CA ALA A 301 22.62 -26.20 19.93
C ALA A 301 21.30 -26.98 19.79
N ALA A 302 20.92 -27.29 18.55
CA ALA A 302 19.71 -28.05 18.26
C ALA A 302 19.84 -29.52 18.75
N VAL A 303 18.82 -30.00 19.45
CA VAL A 303 18.66 -31.42 19.81
C VAL A 303 17.54 -32.00 18.95
N ALA A 304 17.87 -33.04 18.17
CA ALA A 304 16.87 -33.80 17.42
C ALA A 304 16.19 -34.84 18.33
N LEU A 305 14.87 -35.00 18.18
CA LEU A 305 14.07 -36.00 18.88
C LEU A 305 13.42 -36.96 17.88
N ALA A 306 13.57 -38.26 18.11
CA ALA A 306 12.88 -39.33 17.40
C ALA A 306 11.63 -39.78 18.21
N PRO A 307 10.57 -40.30 17.56
CA PRO A 307 9.30 -40.59 18.22
C PRO A 307 9.20 -42.03 18.75
N GLN A 308 8.53 -42.20 19.90
CA GLN A 308 8.02 -43.47 20.45
C GLN A 308 6.71 -43.22 21.25
N PRO A 309 5.86 -44.23 21.50
CA PRO A 309 4.41 -44.06 21.35
C PRO A 309 3.58 -43.87 22.63
N TYR A 310 2.31 -43.55 22.40
CA TYR A 310 1.23 -43.34 23.38
C TYR A 310 0.61 -44.67 23.86
N GLU A 311 0.40 -44.78 25.17
CA GLU A 311 -0.61 -45.66 25.78
C GLU A 311 -1.54 -44.84 26.68
N GLY A 312 -2.81 -45.22 26.76
CA GLY A 312 -3.85 -44.49 27.50
C GLY A 312 -4.27 -45.18 28.80
N GLY A 313 -4.87 -44.40 29.72
CA GLY A 313 -5.43 -44.89 30.98
C GLY A 313 -6.31 -43.83 31.65
N SER A 314 -7.46 -44.25 32.16
CA SER A 314 -8.55 -43.42 32.67
C SER A 314 -8.62 -43.32 34.20
N SER A 315 -9.06 -42.18 34.76
CA SER A 315 -9.94 -42.14 35.95
C SER A 315 -10.53 -40.73 36.21
N GLU A 316 -11.62 -40.69 36.96
CA GLU A 316 -12.50 -39.54 37.22
C GLU A 316 -12.07 -38.70 38.45
N GLY A 317 -12.69 -37.51 38.65
CA GLY A 317 -12.96 -36.99 40.01
C GLY A 317 -12.49 -35.57 40.38
N GLU A 318 -13.45 -34.64 40.37
CA GLU A 318 -13.65 -33.51 41.33
C GLU A 318 -12.57 -32.41 41.56
N GLY A 319 -13.02 -31.14 41.48
CA GLY A 319 -13.04 -30.34 42.73
C GLY A 319 -12.10 -29.13 42.93
N ALA A 320 -12.29 -28.07 42.13
CA ALA A 320 -12.13 -26.64 42.53
C ALA A 320 -10.75 -25.99 42.82
N SER A 321 -10.61 -24.81 42.23
CA SER A 321 -9.75 -23.64 42.59
C SER A 321 -8.23 -23.72 42.47
N GLU A 322 -7.67 -22.56 42.07
CA GLU A 322 -6.25 -22.19 41.95
C GLU A 322 -5.44 -22.92 40.85
N MET A 323 -5.37 -22.25 39.69
CA MET A 323 -4.47 -22.57 38.59
C MET A 323 -3.50 -21.39 38.42
N ASP A 324 -2.28 -21.57 38.91
CA ASP A 324 -1.19 -20.61 38.81
C ASP A 324 -0.45 -20.76 37.45
N SER A 325 0.15 -19.66 37.00
CA SER A 325 1.21 -19.47 36.00
C SER A 325 1.36 -20.36 34.72
N ASP A 326 1.69 -19.64 33.64
CA ASP A 326 2.51 -20.07 32.50
C ASP A 326 1.93 -21.00 31.41
N ARG A 327 1.18 -20.38 30.48
CA ARG A 327 1.54 -20.32 29.06
C ARG A 327 1.22 -18.91 28.54
N GLN A 328 2.18 -18.15 27.99
CA GLN A 328 2.73 -18.28 26.62
C GLN A 328 1.63 -18.16 25.56
N TYR A 329 1.73 -17.43 24.46
CA TYR A 329 2.72 -16.57 23.77
C TYR A 329 2.09 -16.45 22.37
N TRP A 330 2.27 -15.35 21.62
CA TRP A 330 1.41 -14.99 20.46
C TRP A 330 0.01 -14.50 20.89
N ASP A 331 -0.64 -13.50 20.28
CA ASP A 331 -0.37 -12.69 19.07
C ASP A 331 -0.67 -11.19 19.39
N ALA A 332 0.09 -10.20 18.89
CA ALA A 332 -0.04 -9.57 17.56
C ALA A 332 -1.45 -8.96 17.34
N ALA A 333 -1.61 -7.62 17.31
CA ALA A 333 -1.20 -6.68 16.25
C ALA A 333 -2.14 -6.68 15.03
N HIS A 334 -2.22 -5.51 14.39
CA HIS A 334 -3.03 -5.17 13.21
C HIS A 334 -4.55 -4.96 13.47
N GLY A 335 -5.17 -3.93 12.89
CA GLY A 335 -4.55 -2.83 12.13
C GLY A 335 -5.56 -1.87 11.51
N ALA A 336 -5.04 -0.85 10.82
CA ALA A 336 -5.82 0.00 9.93
C ALA A 336 -5.34 -0.19 8.49
N ALA A 337 -6.28 -0.42 7.57
CA ALA A 337 -6.63 0.53 6.50
C ALA A 337 -7.37 -0.16 5.34
N GLY A 338 -8.55 0.38 5.00
CA GLY A 338 -9.29 0.04 3.80
C GLY A 338 -10.34 1.12 3.54
N MET A 339 -10.01 2.10 2.70
CA MET A 339 -10.96 3.15 2.30
C MET A 339 -11.80 2.65 1.13
N SER A 340 -13.08 2.36 1.38
CA SER A 340 -14.13 2.56 0.38
C SER A 340 -14.87 3.85 0.71
N ARG A 341 -15.36 4.56 -0.31
CA ARG A 341 -16.00 5.88 -0.16
C ARG A 341 -17.52 5.68 -0.05
N ALA A 342 -18.17 6.46 0.82
CA ALA A 342 -19.62 6.52 0.93
C ALA A 342 -20.07 7.96 1.15
N VAL A 343 -20.89 8.48 0.23
CA VAL A 343 -21.52 9.82 0.28
C VAL A 343 -22.89 9.75 1.00
N PRO A 344 -23.33 10.77 1.76
CA PRO A 344 -24.45 10.65 2.70
C PRO A 344 -25.84 10.85 2.05
N GLY A 345 -26.87 10.23 2.64
CA GLY A 345 -28.28 10.42 2.26
C GLY A 345 -29.16 10.95 3.40
N GLU A 346 -29.99 11.95 3.09
CA GLU A 346 -31.05 12.47 3.97
C GLU A 346 -32.42 11.81 3.69
N GLY A 347 -33.33 11.84 4.68
CA GLY A 347 -34.75 11.51 4.53
C GLY A 347 -35.50 11.62 5.86
N LEU A 348 -36.12 12.76 6.18
CA LEU A 348 -37.50 13.16 5.86
C LEU A 348 -38.59 12.65 6.83
N HIS A 349 -39.15 13.57 7.63
CA HIS A 349 -40.56 13.57 8.04
C HIS A 349 -41.06 15.02 8.21
N ALA A 350 -42.35 15.28 7.98
CA ALA A 350 -42.89 16.61 7.65
C ALA A 350 -44.13 17.03 8.46
N ALA A 351 -44.27 18.34 8.74
CA ALA A 351 -45.49 19.14 8.97
C ALA A 351 -45.09 20.55 9.49
N ALA A 352 -45.89 21.63 9.42
CA ALA A 352 -46.91 22.11 8.49
C ALA A 352 -47.26 23.59 8.85
N SER A 353 -47.83 24.36 7.91
CA SER A 353 -48.62 25.61 8.12
C SER A 353 -47.91 26.97 8.32
N ALA A 354 -48.36 27.94 7.49
CA ALA A 354 -48.18 29.41 7.60
C ALA A 354 -49.42 30.04 8.32
N PRO A 355 -49.66 31.38 8.43
CA PRO A 355 -48.96 32.58 7.89
C PRO A 355 -48.74 33.77 8.89
N GLY A 356 -48.31 34.95 8.40
CA GLY A 356 -47.94 36.18 9.15
C GLY A 356 -49.11 37.07 9.65
N PRO A 357 -49.06 38.44 9.70
CA PRO A 357 -48.15 39.38 8.96
C PRO A 357 -47.73 40.72 9.69
N ALA A 358 -47.17 41.68 8.91
CA ALA A 358 -47.04 43.15 9.11
C ALA A 358 -45.92 43.72 10.05
N GLY A 359 -45.28 44.87 9.76
CA GLY A 359 -45.30 45.75 8.57
C GLY A 359 -44.54 47.10 8.75
N ALA A 360 -44.44 47.92 7.67
CA ALA A 360 -43.94 49.32 7.53
C ALA A 360 -42.50 49.59 7.00
N GLY A 361 -42.37 50.50 6.01
CA GLY A 361 -41.13 51.06 5.41
C GLY A 361 -41.12 52.62 5.52
N PRO A 362 -40.76 53.45 4.49
CA PRO A 362 -40.07 53.21 3.21
C PRO A 362 -39.07 54.37 2.78
N HIS A 363 -38.74 54.46 1.46
CA HIS A 363 -38.09 55.54 0.62
C HIS A 363 -36.74 55.07 -0.01
N ALA A 364 -36.53 54.85 -1.32
CA ALA A 364 -36.82 55.55 -2.61
C ALA A 364 -35.81 56.69 -2.97
N ALA A 365 -35.43 57.02 -4.22
CA ALA A 365 -35.25 56.34 -5.54
C ALA A 365 -34.69 57.37 -6.58
N GLN A 366 -34.10 56.95 -7.72
CA GLN A 366 -33.71 57.79 -8.92
C GLN A 366 -32.51 58.76 -8.70
N GLY A 367 -31.76 59.35 -9.66
CA GLY A 367 -31.67 59.32 -11.14
C GLY A 367 -30.66 60.39 -11.67
N THR A 368 -30.07 60.24 -12.88
CA THR A 368 -29.11 61.16 -13.61
C THR A 368 -29.77 62.48 -14.14
N PRO A 369 -29.13 63.55 -14.75
CA PRO A 369 -27.84 63.64 -15.53
C PRO A 369 -27.00 65.00 -15.59
N TRP A 370 -25.82 65.02 -16.28
CA TRP A 370 -25.03 66.07 -17.08
C TRP A 370 -25.06 67.63 -16.83
N PRO A 371 -24.27 68.54 -17.51
CA PRO A 371 -22.87 68.56 -18.09
C PRO A 371 -22.01 69.89 -17.87
N ALA A 372 -20.78 69.95 -18.45
CA ALA A 372 -19.95 71.12 -18.91
C ALA A 372 -19.06 71.93 -17.88
N ASP A 373 -17.92 72.60 -18.18
CA ASP A 373 -17.13 72.84 -19.44
C ASP A 373 -15.64 73.35 -19.24
N ALA A 374 -14.87 73.49 -20.35
CA ALA A 374 -13.73 74.41 -20.65
C ALA A 374 -12.20 74.11 -20.39
N GLY A 375 -11.34 74.46 -21.40
CA GLY A 375 -9.83 74.52 -21.42
C GLY A 375 -9.26 75.97 -21.32
N PRO A 376 -8.15 76.43 -22.01
CA PRO A 376 -7.30 75.86 -23.10
C PRO A 376 -5.76 76.23 -23.14
N ARG A 377 -4.94 75.70 -24.11
CA ARG A 377 -3.94 76.40 -25.03
C ARG A 377 -2.80 75.55 -25.68
N ALA A 378 -2.31 76.06 -26.83
CA ALA A 378 -1.35 75.57 -27.88
C ALA A 378 0.10 75.17 -27.43
N ALA A 379 1.04 74.67 -28.28
CA ALA A 379 1.26 74.70 -29.75
C ALA A 379 2.13 73.50 -30.28
N GLY A 380 2.44 73.40 -31.59
CA GLY A 380 3.27 72.34 -32.21
C GLY A 380 4.23 72.82 -33.33
N ASN A 381 4.95 71.90 -34.01
CA ASN A 381 5.77 72.18 -35.22
C ASN A 381 6.15 70.91 -36.04
N THR A 382 6.66 71.07 -37.28
CA THR A 382 6.76 70.05 -38.36
C THR A 382 8.15 69.87 -39.03
N LEU A 383 8.26 68.88 -39.94
CA LEU A 383 9.42 68.27 -40.68
C LEU A 383 9.98 69.12 -41.89
N PRO A 384 11.00 68.74 -42.75
CA PRO A 384 11.56 67.40 -43.09
C PRO A 384 13.14 67.18 -43.19
N PRO A 385 13.90 67.05 -44.33
CA PRO A 385 15.08 66.12 -44.48
C PRO A 385 16.38 66.81 -45.07
N PRO A 386 17.39 66.20 -45.79
CA PRO A 386 17.71 64.80 -46.22
C PRO A 386 19.24 64.38 -46.15
N ASP A 387 19.65 63.43 -47.03
CA ASP A 387 20.99 63.05 -47.58
C ASP A 387 21.96 62.06 -46.90
N GLY A 388 22.52 61.16 -47.74
CA GLY A 388 23.80 60.44 -47.52
C GLY A 388 23.71 58.94 -47.17
N GLY A 389 23.81 58.04 -48.17
CA GLY A 389 23.84 56.59 -47.94
C GLY A 389 25.19 55.92 -48.27
N THR A 390 25.46 54.75 -47.66
CA THR A 390 26.35 53.67 -48.18
C THR A 390 26.13 52.36 -47.41
N ALA A 391 25.91 51.25 -48.13
CA ALA A 391 26.11 49.86 -47.63
C ALA A 391 27.61 49.48 -47.77
N PRO A 392 28.18 48.36 -47.21
CA PRO A 392 27.64 46.98 -47.15
C PRO A 392 28.15 46.19 -45.88
N PRO A 393 28.37 44.85 -45.88
CA PRO A 393 27.69 43.72 -46.54
C PRO A 393 27.06 42.71 -45.53
N ALA A 394 26.28 41.75 -46.03
CA ALA A 394 25.81 40.60 -45.25
C ALA A 394 26.93 39.55 -45.02
N LEU A 395 26.89 38.86 -43.87
CA LEU A 395 27.73 37.69 -43.58
C LEU A 395 26.92 36.40 -43.60
N THR A 396 27.52 35.38 -44.20
CA THR A 396 26.91 34.10 -44.56
C THR A 396 26.91 33.07 -43.42
N ALA A 397 25.86 32.24 -43.37
CA ALA A 397 25.83 31.07 -42.49
C ALA A 397 26.81 29.97 -42.97
N PRO A 398 27.38 29.16 -42.05
CA PRO A 398 28.29 28.07 -42.39
C PRO A 398 27.55 26.83 -42.96
N PRO A 399 28.20 26.03 -43.83
CA PRO A 399 27.60 24.83 -44.43
C PRO A 399 27.65 23.59 -43.51
N PRO A 400 26.77 22.59 -43.71
CA PRO A 400 26.75 21.35 -42.94
C PRO A 400 27.85 20.35 -43.40
N PRO A 401 28.33 19.46 -42.51
CA PRO A 401 29.24 18.37 -42.87
C PRO A 401 28.51 17.25 -43.64
N THR A 402 29.21 16.67 -44.62
CA THR A 402 28.69 15.66 -45.55
C THR A 402 28.93 14.22 -45.07
N THR A 403 27.91 13.37 -45.18
CA THR A 403 28.01 11.91 -45.02
C THR A 403 28.10 11.20 -46.38
N PRO A 404 28.97 10.18 -46.54
CA PRO A 404 28.97 9.30 -47.72
C PRO A 404 27.87 8.22 -47.63
N PRO A 405 27.43 7.63 -48.77
CA PRO A 405 26.14 6.96 -48.87
C PRO A 405 26.11 5.45 -48.53
N ARG A 406 24.92 4.95 -48.16
CA ARG A 406 24.56 3.52 -48.22
C ARG A 406 24.30 3.07 -49.67
N PRO A 407 24.56 1.79 -50.02
CA PRO A 407 23.80 1.08 -51.04
C PRO A 407 22.57 0.36 -50.45
N VAL A 408 21.61 0.03 -51.31
CA VAL A 408 20.24 -0.43 -50.99
C VAL A 408 20.08 -1.95 -51.16
N GLY A 409 19.17 -2.56 -50.39
CA GLY A 409 18.66 -3.91 -50.64
C GLY A 409 17.51 -4.31 -49.70
N GLU A 410 16.30 -4.47 -50.25
CA GLU A 410 15.14 -5.12 -49.59
C GLU A 410 15.05 -6.62 -49.99
N PRO A 411 13.98 -7.38 -49.66
CA PRO A 411 13.84 -8.08 -48.38
C PRO A 411 13.76 -9.61 -48.53
N GLY A 412 14.12 -10.37 -47.48
CA GLY A 412 14.25 -11.84 -47.56
C GLY A 412 13.93 -12.62 -46.28
N VAL A 413 12.64 -12.94 -46.11
CA VAL A 413 12.04 -14.17 -45.55
C VAL A 413 12.94 -15.22 -44.83
N LEU A 414 12.60 -15.47 -43.55
CA LEU A 414 12.73 -16.70 -42.72
C LEU A 414 14.09 -17.28 -42.24
N ALA A 415 14.01 -17.70 -40.97
CA ALA A 415 14.56 -18.92 -40.34
C ALA A 415 15.85 -18.88 -39.47
N ALA A 416 15.62 -19.20 -38.18
CA ALA A 416 16.42 -20.06 -37.30
C ALA A 416 17.87 -19.68 -36.88
N CYS A 417 18.01 -19.33 -35.59
CA CYS A 417 19.04 -19.84 -34.68
C CYS A 417 18.40 -19.91 -33.27
N ALA A 418 18.24 -21.07 -32.63
CA ALA A 418 19.25 -22.00 -32.11
C ALA A 418 19.96 -21.48 -30.84
N CYS A 419 19.74 -22.19 -29.73
CA CYS A 419 20.26 -21.86 -28.40
C CYS A 419 21.79 -21.97 -28.31
N GLY A 420 22.41 -21.12 -27.49
CA GLY A 420 23.84 -21.20 -27.18
C GLY A 420 24.16 -20.67 -25.79
N CYS A 421 24.20 -21.55 -24.79
CA CYS A 421 24.76 -21.21 -23.48
C CYS A 421 26.29 -21.11 -23.59
N GLY A 422 26.87 -19.99 -23.14
CA GLY A 422 28.32 -19.78 -23.11
C GLY A 422 28.77 -19.17 -21.79
N GLY A 423 29.38 -19.99 -20.93
CA GLY A 423 30.10 -19.49 -19.75
C GLY A 423 31.50 -18.98 -20.12
N GLY A 424 32.08 -18.13 -19.27
CA GLY A 424 33.51 -17.77 -19.34
C GLY A 424 34.41 -19.00 -19.08
N PRO A 425 35.74 -18.87 -19.28
CA PRO A 425 36.53 -18.20 -18.24
C PRO A 425 37.75 -17.40 -18.75
N GLY A 426 38.40 -16.68 -17.83
CA GLY A 426 39.62 -15.92 -18.08
C GLY A 426 40.59 -15.94 -16.90
N CYS A 427 41.14 -17.11 -16.55
CA CYS A 427 42.30 -17.23 -15.68
C CYS A 427 43.38 -18.07 -16.37
N ARG A 428 44.65 -17.67 -16.19
CA ARG A 428 45.83 -18.21 -16.85
C ARG A 428 46.15 -19.61 -16.34
N GLU A 429 46.75 -20.45 -17.20
CA GLU A 429 47.93 -21.21 -16.79
C GLU A 429 48.81 -21.64 -17.97
N ALA A 430 50.07 -21.99 -17.66
CA ALA A 430 51.11 -22.30 -18.65
C ALA A 430 51.04 -23.75 -19.14
N GLY A 431 51.52 -24.01 -20.35
CA GLY A 431 51.41 -25.32 -21.01
C GLY A 431 52.40 -26.39 -20.49
N GLY A 432 52.01 -27.67 -20.64
CA GLY A 432 52.78 -28.83 -20.18
C GLY A 432 52.38 -30.17 -20.84
N SER A 433 52.63 -30.30 -22.14
CA SER A 433 52.96 -31.54 -22.89
C SER A 433 52.22 -32.90 -22.67
N ALA A 434 51.60 -33.36 -23.78
CA ALA A 434 51.81 -34.67 -24.45
C ALA A 434 51.16 -35.99 -23.95
N GLY A 435 50.76 -36.84 -24.93
CA GLY A 435 50.36 -38.26 -24.75
C GLY A 435 48.91 -38.58 -25.16
N ALA A 436 48.53 -38.59 -26.45
CA ALA A 436 48.69 -39.68 -27.43
C ALA A 436 47.72 -40.88 -27.30
N ALA A 437 46.77 -40.97 -28.27
CA ALA A 437 46.31 -42.17 -28.99
C ALA A 437 45.51 -43.29 -28.24
N ALA A 438 44.63 -44.10 -28.88
CA ALA A 438 43.85 -44.00 -30.14
C ALA A 438 42.81 -45.16 -30.20
N ALA A 439 41.90 -45.09 -31.19
CA ALA A 439 41.12 -46.20 -31.80
C ALA A 439 39.86 -46.81 -31.10
N ARG A 440 38.75 -46.73 -31.84
CA ARG A 440 37.53 -47.62 -31.85
C ARG A 440 37.86 -48.90 -32.70
N PRO A 441 37.02 -49.96 -32.92
CA PRO A 441 35.53 -49.93 -32.98
C PRO A 441 34.69 -51.22 -32.71
N ALA A 442 33.36 -51.07 -32.90
CA ALA A 442 32.35 -52.00 -33.46
C ALA A 442 31.77 -53.24 -32.70
N ALA A 443 30.48 -53.10 -32.35
CA ALA A 443 29.31 -53.97 -32.64
C ALA A 443 29.22 -55.47 -32.24
N HIS A 444 28.16 -55.82 -31.49
CA HIS A 444 27.10 -56.77 -31.93
C HIS A 444 25.88 -56.85 -30.94
N THR A 445 24.67 -56.95 -31.51
CA THR A 445 23.35 -57.31 -30.91
C THR A 445 23.13 -58.86 -30.88
N PRO A 446 22.07 -59.50 -30.31
CA PRO A 446 20.64 -59.10 -30.30
C PRO A 446 19.77 -59.52 -29.05
N GLN A 447 18.50 -59.87 -29.28
CA GLN A 447 17.29 -59.62 -28.45
C GLN A 447 16.60 -60.94 -27.92
N PRO A 448 15.25 -61.08 -27.71
CA PRO A 448 14.57 -61.52 -26.46
C PRO A 448 14.04 -63.00 -26.52
N PRO A 449 13.00 -63.51 -25.76
CA PRO A 449 11.57 -63.09 -25.74
C PRO A 449 10.79 -63.32 -24.40
N ALA A 450 9.44 -63.22 -24.42
CA ALA A 450 8.49 -63.51 -23.32
C ALA A 450 7.34 -64.48 -23.73
N PRO A 451 6.67 -65.16 -22.77
CA PRO A 451 5.22 -65.52 -22.81
C PRO A 451 4.52 -65.51 -21.41
N GLY A 452 3.21 -65.76 -21.19
CA GLY A 452 2.04 -65.81 -22.10
C GLY A 452 0.82 -66.66 -21.60
N ALA A 453 -0.39 -66.06 -21.58
CA ALA A 453 -1.75 -66.66 -21.66
C ALA A 453 -2.47 -67.35 -20.44
N VAL A 454 -3.81 -67.53 -20.61
CA VAL A 454 -4.91 -67.91 -19.65
C VAL A 454 -5.46 -69.33 -19.93
N PRO A 455 -6.39 -69.98 -19.14
CA PRO A 455 -7.87 -69.81 -19.34
C PRO A 455 -8.90 -70.22 -18.20
N ALA A 456 -10.16 -69.77 -18.38
CA ALA A 456 -11.49 -70.43 -18.17
C ALA A 456 -12.21 -70.72 -16.80
N ASP A 457 -13.49 -70.27 -16.75
CA ASP A 457 -14.78 -70.82 -16.25
C ASP A 457 -15.05 -71.40 -14.84
N THR A 458 -16.04 -70.82 -14.11
CA THR A 458 -17.44 -71.33 -13.99
C THR A 458 -18.32 -70.48 -13.02
N ALA A 459 -19.65 -70.44 -13.26
CA ALA A 459 -20.69 -69.84 -12.39
C ALA A 459 -21.76 -70.90 -12.00
N PRO A 460 -22.58 -70.71 -10.94
CA PRO A 460 -23.98 -70.22 -11.09
C PRO A 460 -24.53 -69.47 -9.83
N ALA A 461 -25.80 -69.03 -9.66
CA ALA A 461 -26.83 -68.40 -10.52
C ALA A 461 -28.05 -67.96 -9.64
N GLY A 462 -28.90 -67.03 -10.12
CA GLY A 462 -30.22 -66.64 -9.54
C GLY A 462 -30.39 -65.12 -9.34
N ALA A 463 -31.13 -64.30 -10.11
CA ALA A 463 -32.50 -64.34 -10.67
C ALA A 463 -33.61 -64.01 -9.62
N VAL A 464 -34.65 -63.15 -9.84
CA VAL A 464 -35.10 -62.28 -10.97
C VAL A 464 -36.11 -61.22 -10.43
N PRO A 465 -36.32 -60.04 -11.07
CA PRO A 465 -37.30 -59.00 -10.67
C PRO A 465 -38.68 -59.08 -11.40
N PRO A 466 -39.67 -58.25 -11.04
CA PRO A 466 -40.17 -57.17 -11.95
C PRO A 466 -40.55 -55.87 -11.16
N ALA A 467 -41.27 -54.82 -11.61
CA ALA A 467 -42.06 -54.50 -12.82
C ALA A 467 -42.20 -52.96 -13.06
N ARG A 468 -42.96 -52.55 -14.11
CA ARG A 468 -43.62 -51.23 -14.32
C ARG A 468 -44.99 -51.47 -15.02
N PRO A 469 -45.95 -50.53 -14.93
CA PRO A 469 -46.66 -50.09 -16.16
C PRO A 469 -46.94 -48.56 -16.26
N ARG A 470 -47.69 -48.16 -17.32
CA ARG A 470 -47.76 -46.83 -17.99
C ARG A 470 -49.10 -46.03 -17.73
N PRO A 471 -49.69 -45.17 -18.63
CA PRO A 471 -49.57 -43.68 -18.62
C PRO A 471 -50.88 -42.83 -18.88
N GLY A 472 -50.76 -41.48 -18.92
CA GLY A 472 -51.66 -40.52 -19.64
C GLY A 472 -52.75 -39.79 -18.81
N PRO A 473 -53.42 -38.69 -19.30
CA PRO A 473 -53.35 -38.06 -20.64
C PRO A 473 -53.25 -36.50 -20.75
N GLU A 474 -52.88 -36.03 -21.96
CA GLU A 474 -53.29 -34.84 -22.79
C GLU A 474 -53.64 -33.41 -22.28
N ALA A 475 -52.96 -32.39 -22.87
CA ALA A 475 -53.49 -31.23 -23.65
C ALA A 475 -52.37 -30.15 -23.79
N ARG A 476 -51.71 -29.86 -24.93
CA ARG A 476 -52.10 -29.30 -26.26
C ARG A 476 -52.62 -27.85 -26.22
N LEU A 477 -51.81 -26.90 -26.72
CA LEU A 477 -52.21 -25.82 -27.65
C LEU A 477 -51.00 -24.97 -28.16
N GLU A 478 -50.89 -24.87 -29.48
CA GLU A 478 -50.13 -23.92 -30.33
C GLU A 478 -51.14 -23.53 -31.44
N PRO A 479 -51.16 -22.30 -32.01
CA PRO A 479 -50.66 -22.17 -33.40
C PRO A 479 -50.26 -20.75 -33.94
N SER A 480 -49.64 -20.77 -35.15
CA SER A 480 -49.59 -19.71 -36.21
C SER A 480 -48.47 -18.64 -36.10
N GLY A 481 -47.87 -18.11 -37.17
CA GLY A 481 -47.98 -18.39 -38.62
C GLY A 481 -47.38 -17.24 -39.49
N LEU A 482 -46.65 -17.59 -40.57
CA LEU A 482 -45.96 -16.74 -41.59
C LEU A 482 -46.92 -15.84 -42.42
N PRO A 483 -46.50 -14.79 -43.20
CA PRO A 483 -45.41 -14.70 -44.23
C PRO A 483 -44.64 -13.33 -44.26
N GLY A 484 -43.78 -12.91 -45.21
CA GLY A 484 -43.17 -13.46 -46.44
C GLY A 484 -42.57 -12.32 -47.33
N GLU A 485 -41.46 -12.59 -48.05
CA GLU A 485 -40.54 -11.67 -48.80
C GLU A 485 -41.12 -10.78 -49.95
N PRO A 486 -40.31 -9.88 -50.57
CA PRO A 486 -39.50 -10.27 -51.77
C PRO A 486 -38.06 -9.69 -51.88
N GLU A 487 -37.27 -10.25 -52.83
CA GLU A 487 -35.80 -10.16 -53.02
C GLU A 487 -35.27 -9.10 -54.04
N GLY A 488 -33.92 -9.03 -54.14
CA GLY A 488 -33.16 -8.70 -55.38
C GLY A 488 -31.78 -8.04 -55.11
N GLY A 489 -30.65 -8.76 -54.95
CA GLY A 489 -29.75 -9.26 -56.03
C GLY A 489 -28.42 -8.46 -56.07
N ALA A 490 -27.21 -8.97 -56.37
CA ALA A 490 -26.81 -10.30 -56.85
C ALA A 490 -25.27 -10.59 -56.71
N LEU A 491 -24.90 -11.89 -56.80
CA LEU A 491 -23.63 -12.53 -57.25
C LEU A 491 -22.36 -12.61 -56.35
N GLN A 492 -21.70 -13.77 -56.42
CA GLN A 492 -20.66 -14.30 -55.51
C GLN A 492 -19.81 -15.39 -56.22
N PRO A 493 -18.53 -15.64 -55.85
CA PRO A 493 -17.74 -16.83 -56.24
C PRO A 493 -17.47 -17.84 -55.08
N PRO A 494 -17.00 -19.09 -55.34
CA PRO A 494 -17.53 -20.28 -54.67
C PRO A 494 -16.70 -20.96 -53.56
N SER A 495 -17.36 -21.86 -52.82
CA SER A 495 -16.85 -22.74 -51.74
C SER A 495 -16.39 -24.13 -52.22
N PRO A 496 -15.78 -24.93 -51.32
CA PRO A 496 -16.01 -26.39 -51.28
C PRO A 496 -16.43 -26.93 -49.89
N GLU A 497 -16.78 -28.23 -49.87
CA GLU A 497 -17.68 -28.94 -48.94
C GLU A 497 -17.08 -29.58 -47.66
N PRO A 498 -17.91 -30.08 -46.70
CA PRO A 498 -17.48 -30.51 -45.37
C PRO A 498 -17.27 -32.04 -45.19
N LEU A 499 -16.58 -32.43 -44.10
CA LEU A 499 -16.50 -33.81 -43.60
C LEU A 499 -17.11 -33.93 -42.20
N GLY A 500 -17.74 -35.09 -41.92
CA GLY A 500 -18.57 -35.33 -40.73
C GLY A 500 -17.83 -35.61 -39.42
N PRO A 501 -18.58 -35.85 -38.33
CA PRO A 501 -18.05 -35.79 -36.95
C PRO A 501 -17.42 -37.10 -36.47
N ALA A 502 -16.28 -36.98 -35.78
CA ALA A 502 -15.70 -38.04 -34.94
C ALA A 502 -15.20 -37.42 -33.62
N SER A 503 -15.57 -38.02 -32.49
CA SER A 503 -15.32 -37.51 -31.15
C SER A 503 -13.86 -37.66 -30.69
N PRO A 504 -13.33 -36.73 -29.89
CA PRO A 504 -12.19 -36.99 -29.02
C PRO A 504 -12.65 -37.24 -27.56
N HIS A 505 -12.54 -38.48 -27.11
CA HIS A 505 -12.33 -38.77 -25.68
C HIS A 505 -10.89 -38.36 -25.29
N PRO A 506 -10.60 -38.14 -23.98
CA PRO A 506 -9.54 -37.20 -23.58
C PRO A 506 -8.13 -37.75 -23.75
N ALA A 507 -7.22 -36.88 -24.23
CA ALA A 507 -5.78 -37.08 -24.15
C ALA A 507 -5.26 -36.64 -22.76
N PRO A 508 -4.17 -37.26 -22.24
CA PRO A 508 -3.90 -37.28 -20.81
C PRO A 508 -3.01 -36.14 -20.31
N GLY A 509 -3.17 -35.80 -19.03
CA GLY A 509 -2.12 -35.36 -18.09
C GLY A 509 -1.19 -34.23 -18.56
N VAL A 510 -1.52 -32.99 -18.18
CA VAL A 510 -0.54 -31.89 -18.19
C VAL A 510 0.53 -32.17 -17.13
N HIS A 511 1.68 -32.69 -17.56
CA HIS A 511 2.91 -32.63 -16.77
C HIS A 511 3.56 -31.25 -16.96
N PRO A 512 4.23 -30.69 -15.92
CA PRO A 512 4.83 -29.37 -16.01
C PRO A 512 5.98 -29.37 -17.02
N ALA A 513 5.98 -28.37 -17.91
CA ALA A 513 7.06 -28.19 -18.88
C ALA A 513 8.38 -27.87 -18.17
N CYS A 514 9.48 -28.44 -18.64
CA CYS A 514 10.78 -28.37 -17.97
C CYS A 514 11.30 -26.93 -17.85
N ALA A 515 11.40 -26.42 -16.62
CA ALA A 515 12.35 -25.36 -16.30
C ALA A 515 13.78 -25.93 -16.30
N CYS A 516 14.73 -25.18 -16.86
CA CYS A 516 16.15 -25.53 -16.77
C CYS A 516 16.60 -25.44 -15.31
N GLN A 517 17.02 -26.57 -14.73
CA GLN A 517 17.46 -26.63 -13.33
C GLN A 517 18.83 -25.97 -13.13
N THR A 518 18.83 -24.68 -12.81
CA THR A 518 19.87 -24.08 -11.97
C THR A 518 19.33 -24.01 -10.55
N GLY A 519 19.96 -24.75 -9.63
CA GLY A 519 19.33 -25.10 -8.36
C GLY A 519 19.15 -23.96 -7.36
N THR A 520 17.89 -23.60 -7.11
CA THR A 520 17.38 -23.16 -5.81
C THR A 520 15.97 -23.73 -5.64
N SER A 521 15.63 -24.20 -4.43
CA SER A 521 14.27 -24.64 -4.10
C SER A 521 13.37 -23.43 -3.85
N GLY A 522 13.18 -22.61 -4.88
CA GLY A 522 12.31 -21.45 -4.85
C GLY A 522 10.83 -21.86 -4.86
N ARG A 523 10.01 -21.17 -4.07
CA ARG A 523 8.54 -21.26 -4.17
C ARG A 523 8.10 -20.75 -5.54
N ALA A 524 7.17 -21.45 -6.19
CA ALA A 524 6.54 -20.95 -7.40
C ALA A 524 5.58 -19.81 -7.02
N LEU A 525 5.86 -18.59 -7.49
CA LEU A 525 5.09 -17.39 -7.14
C LEU A 525 4.04 -17.08 -8.22
N VAL A 526 2.91 -16.51 -7.80
CA VAL A 526 1.85 -16.03 -8.69
C VAL A 526 1.53 -14.58 -8.36
N TYR A 527 1.37 -13.75 -9.40
CA TYR A 527 0.71 -12.45 -9.29
C TYR A 527 -0.21 -12.30 -10.50
N ALA A 528 -1.51 -12.52 -10.31
CA ALA A 528 -2.51 -12.56 -11.38
C ALA A 528 -3.58 -11.47 -11.21
N ILE A 529 -4.22 -11.07 -12.31
CA ILE A 529 -5.35 -10.12 -12.32
C ILE A 529 -6.53 -10.77 -13.03
N GLY A 530 -7.73 -10.61 -12.47
CA GLY A 530 -8.98 -11.15 -13.02
C GLY A 530 -10.18 -10.73 -12.19
N THR A 531 -11.26 -11.52 -12.25
CA THR A 531 -12.46 -11.38 -11.40
C THR A 531 -12.61 -12.58 -10.46
N ILE A 532 -13.37 -12.44 -9.37
CA ILE A 532 -13.53 -13.48 -8.35
C ILE A 532 -14.80 -14.29 -8.63
N GLY A 533 -14.59 -15.54 -9.02
CA GLY A 533 -15.63 -16.56 -9.10
C GLY A 533 -15.72 -17.42 -7.84
N PHE A 534 -16.76 -18.24 -7.80
CA PHE A 534 -16.97 -19.26 -6.79
C PHE A 534 -17.49 -20.55 -7.43
N ASP A 535 -17.19 -21.68 -6.82
CA ASP A 535 -17.63 -23.00 -7.25
C ASP A 535 -17.99 -23.86 -6.03
N TYR A 536 -19.03 -24.69 -6.17
CA TYR A 536 -19.51 -25.55 -5.09
C TYR A 536 -18.74 -26.88 -4.98
N THR A 537 -17.89 -27.25 -5.93
CA THR A 537 -17.10 -28.50 -6.07
C THR A 537 -17.87 -29.82 -6.09
N THR A 538 -18.99 -29.94 -5.37
CA THR A 538 -19.79 -31.15 -5.20
C THR A 538 -21.27 -30.79 -5.02
N GLU A 539 -22.16 -31.71 -5.38
CA GLU A 539 -23.61 -31.56 -5.19
C GLU A 539 -23.98 -31.41 -3.72
N ALA A 540 -23.31 -32.12 -2.81
CA ALA A 540 -23.58 -32.06 -1.38
C ALA A 540 -23.32 -30.66 -0.80
N ARG A 541 -22.22 -30.02 -1.21
CA ARG A 541 -21.88 -28.66 -0.80
C ARG A 541 -22.84 -27.64 -1.42
N ARG A 542 -23.19 -27.77 -2.70
CA ARG A 542 -24.24 -26.95 -3.35
C ARG A 542 -25.58 -27.06 -2.64
N ASP A 543 -26.01 -28.28 -2.28
CA ASP A 543 -27.28 -28.52 -1.60
C ASP A 543 -27.28 -27.94 -0.17
N SER A 544 -26.15 -28.01 0.54
CA SER A 544 -26.00 -27.33 1.84
C SER A 544 -26.24 -25.82 1.76
N PHE A 545 -25.76 -25.13 0.71
CA PHE A 545 -26.08 -23.72 0.50
C PHE A 545 -27.57 -23.52 0.15
N ARG A 546 -28.13 -24.38 -0.71
CA ARG A 546 -29.56 -24.34 -1.09
C ARG A 546 -30.52 -24.53 0.08
N GLN A 547 -30.09 -25.24 1.13
CA GLN A 547 -30.84 -25.41 2.38
C GLN A 547 -30.60 -24.28 3.40
N ALA A 548 -29.42 -23.65 3.38
CA ALA A 548 -29.03 -22.62 4.36
C ALA A 548 -29.40 -21.19 3.93
N MET A 549 -29.50 -20.92 2.63
CA MET A 549 -29.94 -19.64 2.11
C MET A 549 -31.44 -19.40 2.43
N PRO A 550 -31.85 -18.15 2.74
CA PRO A 550 -33.25 -17.84 3.03
C PRO A 550 -34.14 -18.03 1.80
N PHE A 551 -35.41 -18.36 2.03
CA PHE A 551 -36.41 -18.38 0.96
C PHE A 551 -36.74 -16.96 0.49
N VAL A 552 -36.95 -16.81 -0.81
CA VAL A 552 -37.25 -15.52 -1.46
C VAL A 552 -38.76 -15.35 -1.60
N GLU A 553 -39.29 -14.14 -1.40
CA GLU A 553 -40.70 -13.85 -1.62
C GLU A 553 -41.04 -13.82 -3.14
N ASP A 554 -42.08 -14.57 -3.52
CA ASP A 554 -42.55 -14.80 -4.90
C ASP A 554 -44.00 -14.29 -5.04
N GLY A 555 -44.19 -13.01 -4.69
CA GLY A 555 -45.49 -12.35 -4.67
C GLY A 555 -46.41 -12.83 -3.55
N GLN A 556 -47.73 -12.69 -3.74
CA GLN A 556 -48.76 -13.13 -2.80
C GLN A 556 -49.64 -14.22 -3.42
N ASP A 557 -50.22 -15.08 -2.58
CA ASP A 557 -51.27 -16.01 -2.99
C ASP A 557 -52.63 -15.30 -3.13
N ASP A 558 -53.64 -16.02 -3.63
CA ASP A 558 -55.01 -15.50 -3.82
C ASP A 558 -55.70 -15.10 -2.49
N GLN A 559 -55.05 -15.32 -1.34
CA GLN A 559 -55.50 -14.91 -0.01
C GLN A 559 -54.62 -13.78 0.58
N GLY A 560 -53.71 -13.19 -0.20
CA GLY A 560 -52.85 -12.08 0.21
C GLY A 560 -51.66 -12.46 1.09
N ARG A 561 -51.36 -13.76 1.27
CA ARG A 561 -50.18 -14.20 2.04
C ARG A 561 -48.95 -14.21 1.15
N PRO A 562 -47.76 -13.84 1.64
CA PRO A 562 -46.53 -13.93 0.86
C PRO A 562 -46.28 -15.40 0.48
N ARG A 563 -46.12 -15.64 -0.82
CA ARG A 563 -45.62 -16.90 -1.35
C ARG A 563 -44.10 -16.88 -1.24
N THR A 564 -43.49 -18.02 -0.95
CA THR A 564 -42.05 -18.14 -0.89
C THR A 564 -41.54 -19.19 -1.88
N LYS A 565 -40.40 -18.89 -2.51
CA LYS A 565 -39.70 -19.72 -3.48
C LYS A 565 -38.33 -20.10 -2.90
N GLN A 566 -37.89 -21.32 -3.21
CA GLN A 566 -36.56 -21.79 -2.81
C GLN A 566 -35.48 -20.90 -3.46
N PRO A 567 -34.41 -20.53 -2.73
CA PRO A 567 -33.36 -19.67 -3.25
C PRO A 567 -32.64 -20.29 -4.45
N ASP A 568 -32.14 -19.42 -5.32
CA ASP A 568 -31.20 -19.77 -6.37
C ASP A 568 -29.78 -19.54 -5.87
N VAL A 569 -29.03 -20.63 -5.74
CA VAL A 569 -27.63 -20.62 -5.27
C VAL A 569 -26.66 -20.02 -6.30
N TYR A 570 -27.10 -19.77 -7.53
CA TYR A 570 -26.30 -19.11 -8.57
C TYR A 570 -26.70 -17.65 -8.81
N ASP A 571 -27.74 -17.15 -8.14
CA ASP A 571 -28.07 -15.72 -8.16
C ASP A 571 -27.06 -14.97 -7.27
N PRO A 572 -26.22 -14.09 -7.84
CA PRO A 572 -25.18 -13.40 -7.09
C PRO A 572 -25.78 -12.45 -6.03
N THR A 573 -26.99 -11.94 -6.24
CA THR A 573 -27.73 -11.08 -5.30
C THR A 573 -28.10 -11.89 -4.05
N GLN A 574 -28.70 -13.06 -4.25
CA GLN A 574 -29.13 -13.93 -3.15
C GLN A 574 -27.93 -14.50 -2.39
N LEU A 575 -26.88 -14.92 -3.11
CA LEU A 575 -25.66 -15.41 -2.48
C LEU A 575 -24.92 -14.29 -1.72
N ARG A 576 -24.83 -13.08 -2.27
CA ARG A 576 -24.31 -11.89 -1.59
C ARG A 576 -25.04 -11.64 -0.28
N ASP A 577 -26.37 -11.59 -0.29
CA ASP A 577 -27.19 -11.30 0.90
C ASP A 577 -27.04 -12.40 1.98
N TYR A 578 -26.89 -13.66 1.54
CA TYR A 578 -26.54 -14.77 2.43
C TYR A 578 -25.12 -14.66 3.00
N LEU A 579 -24.10 -14.32 2.20
CA LEU A 579 -22.71 -14.18 2.67
C LEU A 579 -22.49 -12.93 3.55
N ILE A 580 -23.30 -11.88 3.38
CA ILE A 580 -23.35 -10.73 4.29
C ILE A 580 -23.88 -11.16 5.67
N THR A 581 -24.85 -12.07 5.73
CA THR A 581 -25.46 -12.54 6.99
C THR A 581 -24.71 -13.71 7.63
N ALA A 582 -24.07 -14.57 6.83
CA ALA A 582 -23.26 -15.71 7.26
C ALA A 582 -21.83 -15.69 6.67
N PRO A 583 -20.94 -14.76 7.09
CA PRO A 583 -19.61 -14.59 6.49
C PRO A 583 -18.72 -15.85 6.52
N TRP A 584 -18.88 -16.71 7.52
CA TRP A 584 -18.12 -17.97 7.63
C TRP A 584 -18.44 -18.99 6.54
N ALA A 585 -19.59 -18.84 5.86
CA ALA A 585 -19.92 -19.68 4.71
C ALA A 585 -18.96 -19.46 3.53
N ALA A 586 -18.26 -18.31 3.49
CA ALA A 586 -17.18 -18.06 2.53
C ALA A 586 -16.12 -19.17 2.53
N ASN A 587 -15.74 -19.70 3.71
CA ASN A 587 -14.76 -20.79 3.84
C ASN A 587 -15.24 -22.12 3.22
N ASN A 588 -16.53 -22.25 2.90
CA ASN A 588 -17.14 -23.44 2.32
C ASN A 588 -17.34 -23.35 0.80
N LEU A 589 -16.93 -22.25 0.16
CA LEU A 589 -16.87 -22.12 -1.30
C LEU A 589 -15.46 -22.41 -1.80
N ALA A 590 -15.33 -23.01 -2.98
CA ALA A 590 -14.06 -22.98 -3.71
C ALA A 590 -14.02 -21.67 -4.49
N TRP A 591 -13.21 -20.73 -4.02
CA TRP A 591 -12.99 -19.46 -4.71
C TRP A 591 -12.13 -19.68 -5.95
N THR A 592 -12.39 -18.94 -7.02
CA THR A 592 -11.65 -19.08 -8.27
C THR A 592 -11.25 -17.74 -8.83
N LEU A 593 -10.00 -17.58 -9.27
CA LEU A 593 -9.65 -16.43 -10.11
C LEU A 593 -10.10 -16.73 -11.54
N MET A 594 -10.91 -15.84 -12.08
CA MET A 594 -11.45 -15.89 -13.43
C MET A 594 -10.67 -14.94 -14.33
N VAL A 595 -10.18 -15.42 -15.47
CA VAL A 595 -9.59 -14.58 -16.52
C VAL A 595 -10.39 -14.87 -17.80
N ASP A 596 -10.95 -13.83 -18.42
CA ASP A 596 -11.91 -13.93 -19.53
C ASP A 596 -13.13 -14.81 -19.25
N GLY A 597 -13.58 -14.87 -17.99
CA GLY A 597 -14.68 -15.73 -17.58
C GLY A 597 -14.32 -17.23 -17.53
N ALA A 598 -13.04 -17.59 -17.66
CA ALA A 598 -12.55 -18.95 -17.43
C ALA A 598 -11.80 -19.05 -16.09
N PRO A 599 -12.07 -20.06 -15.24
CA PRO A 599 -11.34 -20.23 -14.00
C PRO A 599 -9.91 -20.73 -14.29
N VAL A 600 -8.91 -19.96 -13.86
CA VAL A 600 -7.48 -20.28 -14.05
C VAL A 600 -6.82 -20.81 -12.78
N TYR A 601 -7.30 -20.39 -11.61
CA TYR A 601 -6.81 -20.83 -10.30
C TYR A 601 -7.97 -21.10 -9.35
N ALA A 602 -7.83 -22.10 -8.49
CA ALA A 602 -8.56 -22.14 -7.22
C ALA A 602 -7.78 -21.33 -6.18
N LEU A 603 -8.49 -20.54 -5.38
CA LEU A 603 -7.91 -19.63 -4.41
C LEU A 603 -8.20 -20.13 -2.99
N GLU A 604 -7.14 -20.30 -2.21
CA GLU A 604 -7.23 -20.60 -0.79
C GLU A 604 -6.51 -19.53 0.00
N ALA A 605 -7.09 -19.08 1.11
CA ALA A 605 -6.43 -18.16 2.01
C ALA A 605 -5.22 -18.82 2.70
N GLU A 606 -4.18 -18.03 2.98
CA GLU A 606 -3.07 -18.49 3.80
C GLU A 606 -3.52 -18.98 5.20
N PRO A 607 -2.93 -20.07 5.73
CA PRO A 607 -3.44 -20.73 6.93
C PRO A 607 -3.32 -19.85 8.19
N ALA A 608 -4.48 -19.48 8.73
CA ALA A 608 -4.80 -19.17 10.14
C ALA A 608 -3.95 -18.15 10.93
N ILE A 609 -3.06 -17.37 10.32
CA ILE A 609 -2.49 -16.15 10.95
C ILE A 609 -3.30 -14.89 10.57
N GLY A 610 -4.08 -14.94 9.49
CA GLY A 610 -4.92 -13.83 9.02
C GLY A 610 -6.41 -13.97 9.35
N MET A 611 -6.76 -14.46 10.55
CA MET A 611 -8.16 -14.58 11.00
C MET A 611 -8.65 -13.25 11.57
N GLU A 612 -9.54 -12.56 10.86
CA GLU A 612 -9.99 -11.22 11.23
C GLU A 612 -11.24 -11.28 12.10
N TYR A 613 -11.09 -10.90 13.37
CA TYR A 613 -12.14 -10.91 14.39
C TYR A 613 -13.12 -9.75 14.21
N GLY A 614 -14.10 -9.95 13.32
CA GLY A 614 -15.12 -8.96 13.01
C GLY A 614 -14.61 -7.82 12.12
N GLU A 615 -15.53 -6.99 11.66
CA GLU A 615 -15.17 -5.67 11.14
C GLU A 615 -14.68 -4.80 12.31
N THR A 616 -13.69 -3.92 12.08
CA THR A 616 -13.36 -2.87 13.05
C THR A 616 -14.59 -2.01 13.27
N PHE A 617 -15.26 -2.20 14.41
CA PHE A 617 -16.47 -1.46 14.75
C PHE A 617 -16.14 0.03 14.84
N ASP A 618 -16.59 0.79 13.84
CA ASP A 618 -16.57 2.25 13.86
C ASP A 618 -17.26 2.72 15.16
N GLU A 619 -16.57 3.58 15.91
CA GLU A 619 -17.08 4.15 17.15
C GLU A 619 -18.43 4.85 16.93
N GLN A 620 -18.69 5.37 15.72
CA GLN A 620 -20.00 5.92 15.36
C GLN A 620 -21.07 4.84 15.16
N ARG A 621 -20.75 3.66 14.60
CA ARG A 621 -21.68 2.50 14.55
C ARG A 621 -22.01 2.03 15.97
N VAL A 622 -21.01 1.91 16.86
CA VAL A 622 -21.23 1.51 18.27
C VAL A 622 -22.05 2.55 19.04
N ARG A 623 -21.80 3.84 18.84
CA ARG A 623 -22.59 4.92 19.47
C ARG A 623 -24.02 4.99 18.92
N ARG A 624 -24.23 4.75 17.62
CA ARG A 624 -25.56 4.69 16.98
C ARG A 624 -26.34 3.49 17.52
N ALA A 625 -25.71 2.31 17.59
CA ALA A 625 -26.21 1.12 18.26
C ALA A 625 -26.58 1.39 19.73
N ALA A 626 -25.74 2.11 20.50
CA ALA A 626 -26.05 2.48 21.87
C ALA A 626 -27.24 3.45 22.03
N SER A 627 -27.62 4.19 20.96
CA SER A 627 -28.75 5.11 20.97
C SER A 627 -30.06 4.54 20.39
N GLU A 628 -30.00 3.47 19.60
CA GLU A 628 -31.15 2.90 18.89
C GLU A 628 -31.27 1.37 19.11
N PRO A 629 -32.41 0.86 19.61
CA PRO A 629 -32.56 -0.56 19.93
C PRO A 629 -32.36 -1.52 18.74
N SER A 630 -32.65 -1.07 17.51
CA SER A 630 -32.46 -1.85 16.28
C SER A 630 -30.98 -2.05 15.96
N SER A 631 -30.18 -0.98 15.95
CA SER A 631 -28.76 -1.07 15.59
C SER A 631 -27.90 -1.71 16.68
N MET A 632 -28.36 -1.76 17.95
CA MET A 632 -27.78 -2.65 18.97
C MET A 632 -27.95 -4.13 18.63
N ALA A 633 -29.11 -4.54 18.09
CA ALA A 633 -29.33 -5.92 17.70
C ALA A 633 -28.41 -6.33 16.54
N ASP A 634 -28.25 -5.44 15.54
CA ASP A 634 -27.33 -5.66 14.42
C ASP A 634 -25.88 -5.81 14.89
N LEU A 635 -25.41 -4.92 15.77
CA LEU A 635 -24.05 -4.95 16.34
C LEU A 635 -23.78 -6.24 17.14
N LEU A 636 -24.78 -6.73 17.90
CA LEU A 636 -24.68 -7.97 18.67
C LEU A 636 -24.69 -9.22 17.78
N VAL A 637 -25.48 -9.21 16.68
CA VAL A 637 -25.48 -10.26 15.65
C VAL A 637 -24.13 -10.31 14.93
N GLU A 638 -23.46 -9.18 14.77
CA GLU A 638 -22.15 -9.04 14.12
C GLU A 638 -20.99 -9.50 15.04
N LEU A 639 -21.02 -9.14 16.32
CA LEU A 639 -20.10 -9.64 17.36
C LEU A 639 -20.20 -11.16 17.58
N ALA A 640 -21.36 -11.76 17.31
CA ALA A 640 -21.58 -13.20 17.42
C ALA A 640 -21.03 -14.03 16.25
N ARG A 641 -20.47 -13.38 15.22
CA ARG A 641 -19.95 -14.06 14.02
C ARG A 641 -18.51 -14.55 14.28
N PRO A 642 -18.18 -15.81 13.95
CA PRO A 642 -16.81 -16.27 14.05
C PRO A 642 -15.88 -15.50 13.09
N PRO A 643 -14.59 -15.35 13.44
CA PRO A 643 -13.61 -14.68 12.58
C PRO A 643 -13.51 -15.34 11.20
N VAL A 644 -13.32 -14.53 10.17
CA VAL A 644 -13.14 -14.96 8.77
C VAL A 644 -11.79 -14.45 8.30
N SER A 645 -11.11 -15.19 7.41
CA SER A 645 -9.86 -14.69 6.85
C SER A 645 -10.08 -13.38 6.09
N THR A 646 -9.21 -12.39 6.26
CA THR A 646 -9.24 -11.16 5.45
C THR A 646 -9.28 -11.48 3.95
N VAL A 647 -8.58 -12.52 3.49
CA VAL A 647 -8.61 -12.98 2.10
C VAL A 647 -10.02 -13.42 1.67
N TYR A 648 -10.67 -14.28 2.45
CA TYR A 648 -12.05 -14.73 2.17
C TYR A 648 -13.08 -13.60 2.34
N ARG A 649 -12.81 -12.62 3.20
CA ARG A 649 -13.61 -11.39 3.28
C ARG A 649 -13.48 -10.56 2.01
N THR A 650 -12.26 -10.29 1.54
CA THR A 650 -12.05 -9.57 0.27
C THR A 650 -12.63 -10.31 -0.92
N PHE A 651 -12.61 -11.64 -0.96
CA PHE A 651 -13.26 -12.41 -2.01
C PHE A 651 -14.80 -12.32 -1.95
N ARG A 652 -15.39 -12.39 -0.75
CA ARG A 652 -16.82 -12.09 -0.54
C ARG A 652 -17.14 -10.70 -1.06
N ASP A 653 -16.37 -9.70 -0.65
CA ASP A 653 -16.61 -8.29 -0.98
C ASP A 653 -16.38 -7.99 -2.47
N ALA A 654 -15.48 -8.73 -3.13
CA ALA A 654 -15.33 -8.72 -4.57
C ALA A 654 -16.58 -9.26 -5.28
N ILE A 655 -17.12 -10.43 -4.89
CA ILE A 655 -18.40 -10.93 -5.47
C ILE A 655 -19.57 -9.99 -5.17
N VAL A 656 -19.63 -9.43 -3.95
CA VAL A 656 -20.61 -8.41 -3.56
C VAL A 656 -20.56 -7.24 -4.53
N GLY A 657 -19.35 -6.71 -4.81
CA GLY A 657 -19.11 -5.56 -5.67
C GLY A 657 -19.24 -5.84 -7.17
N GLU A 658 -18.83 -7.01 -7.65
CA GLU A 658 -18.99 -7.45 -9.05
C GLU A 658 -20.46 -7.61 -9.45
N ALA A 659 -21.35 -7.83 -8.48
CA ALA A 659 -22.80 -7.90 -8.67
C ALA A 659 -23.49 -6.52 -8.65
N LEU A 660 -22.78 -5.44 -8.30
CA LEU A 660 -23.33 -4.07 -8.31
C LEU A 660 -23.30 -3.47 -9.73
N LYS A 661 -23.96 -2.33 -9.89
CA LYS A 661 -23.88 -1.57 -11.14
C LYS A 661 -22.58 -0.76 -11.18
N PRO A 662 -22.00 -0.48 -12.37
CA PRO A 662 -20.77 0.31 -12.48
C PRO A 662 -20.83 1.70 -11.84
N GLU A 663 -22.02 2.27 -11.65
CA GLU A 663 -22.21 3.59 -11.02
C GLU A 663 -22.19 3.56 -9.48
N ASP A 664 -22.10 2.38 -8.86
CA ASP A 664 -22.02 2.23 -7.39
C ASP A 664 -20.59 2.50 -6.89
N GLU A 665 -20.44 3.21 -5.77
CA GLU A 665 -19.13 3.47 -5.16
C GLU A 665 -18.41 2.17 -4.76
N ASN A 666 -19.17 1.11 -4.42
CA ASN A 666 -18.65 -0.20 -4.01
C ASN A 666 -18.54 -1.22 -5.16
N PHE A 667 -18.77 -0.81 -6.41
CA PHE A 667 -18.58 -1.68 -7.56
C PHE A 667 -17.13 -2.16 -7.66
N VAL A 668 -16.94 -3.45 -7.94
CA VAL A 668 -15.62 -4.05 -8.16
C VAL A 668 -15.59 -4.60 -9.58
N SER A 669 -14.64 -4.15 -10.40
CA SER A 669 -14.46 -4.64 -11.78
C SER A 669 -13.35 -5.68 -11.91
N LEU A 670 -12.34 -5.64 -11.04
CA LEU A 670 -11.13 -6.47 -11.11
C LEU A 670 -10.52 -6.68 -9.72
N VAL A 671 -9.72 -7.74 -9.57
CA VAL A 671 -8.94 -8.09 -8.37
C VAL A 671 -7.51 -8.55 -8.72
N SER A 672 -6.52 -8.12 -7.94
CA SER A 672 -5.14 -8.64 -7.97
C SER A 672 -4.96 -9.76 -6.95
N VAL A 673 -4.35 -10.86 -7.36
CA VAL A 673 -4.12 -12.03 -6.50
C VAL A 673 -2.62 -12.35 -6.45
N PRO A 674 -1.91 -11.88 -5.41
CA PRO A 674 -0.57 -12.37 -5.07
C PRO A 674 -0.67 -13.70 -4.32
N GLY A 675 0.25 -14.63 -4.59
CA GLY A 675 0.25 -15.90 -3.90
C GLY A 675 1.39 -16.83 -4.24
N VAL A 676 1.32 -18.03 -3.65
CA VAL A 676 2.23 -19.14 -3.93
C VAL A 676 1.45 -20.23 -4.65
N LEU A 677 1.92 -20.62 -5.84
CA LEU A 677 1.38 -21.78 -6.56
C LEU A 677 1.75 -23.04 -5.78
N THR A 678 0.74 -23.79 -5.36
CA THR A 678 0.94 -25.05 -4.64
C THR A 678 1.07 -26.23 -5.62
N ASP A 679 1.47 -27.39 -5.11
CA ASP A 679 1.41 -28.67 -5.81
C ASP A 679 0.00 -29.28 -5.84
N ARG A 680 -0.99 -28.60 -5.24
CA ARG A 680 -2.38 -29.06 -5.13
C ARG A 680 -3.23 -28.56 -6.29
N THR A 681 -4.25 -29.33 -6.63
CA THR A 681 -5.27 -28.98 -7.63
C THR A 681 -6.67 -29.26 -7.10
N THR A 682 -7.62 -28.39 -7.40
CA THR A 682 -9.04 -28.59 -7.06
C THR A 682 -9.84 -28.91 -8.32
N ARG A 683 -10.77 -29.87 -8.20
CA ARG A 683 -11.78 -30.14 -9.22
C ARG A 683 -13.02 -29.28 -8.95
N LEU A 684 -13.37 -28.45 -9.92
CA LEU A 684 -14.58 -27.63 -9.93
C LEU A 684 -15.82 -28.47 -10.25
N PHE A 685 -17.02 -27.94 -9.98
CA PHE A 685 -18.30 -28.59 -10.25
C PHE A 685 -18.50 -28.93 -11.74
N SER A 686 -17.90 -28.13 -12.64
CA SER A 686 -17.85 -28.40 -14.09
C SER A 686 -17.02 -29.65 -14.46
N GLY A 687 -16.29 -30.24 -13.52
CA GLY A 687 -15.32 -31.30 -13.74
C GLY A 687 -13.93 -30.80 -14.14
N GLN A 688 -13.76 -29.51 -14.45
CA GLN A 688 -12.45 -28.89 -14.72
C GLN A 688 -11.54 -29.01 -13.50
N VAL A 689 -10.24 -29.21 -13.72
CA VAL A 689 -9.22 -29.25 -12.66
C VAL A 689 -8.34 -28.02 -12.81
N VAL A 690 -8.23 -27.23 -11.74
CA VAL A 690 -7.41 -26.00 -11.67
C VAL A 690 -6.37 -26.10 -10.56
N PRO A 691 -5.16 -25.52 -10.74
CA PRO A 691 -4.17 -25.47 -9.67
C PRO A 691 -4.60 -24.53 -8.53
N VAL A 692 -4.17 -24.86 -7.31
CA VAL A 692 -4.47 -24.09 -6.10
C VAL A 692 -3.36 -23.09 -5.82
N VAL A 693 -3.73 -21.82 -5.65
CA VAL A 693 -2.86 -20.75 -5.17
C VAL A 693 -3.18 -20.46 -3.71
N GLU A 694 -2.15 -20.50 -2.86
CA GLU A 694 -2.22 -19.95 -1.51
C GLU A 694 -2.06 -18.43 -1.59
N VAL A 695 -3.17 -17.72 -1.39
CA VAL A 695 -3.27 -16.27 -1.60
C VAL A 695 -2.76 -15.51 -0.37
N LYS A 696 -1.98 -14.47 -0.63
CA LYS A 696 -1.47 -13.56 0.40
C LYS A 696 -2.42 -12.39 0.59
N SER A 697 -2.74 -12.11 1.85
CA SER A 697 -3.57 -10.98 2.28
C SER A 697 -2.99 -9.64 1.84
N ARG A 698 -1.67 -9.48 1.92
CA ARG A 698 -0.96 -8.29 1.45
C ARG A 698 -0.86 -8.30 -0.08
N GLY A 699 -1.16 -7.17 -0.72
CA GLY A 699 -1.10 -7.01 -2.17
C GLY A 699 -2.34 -7.50 -2.92
N LEU A 700 -3.35 -8.02 -2.21
CA LEU A 700 -4.68 -8.33 -2.71
C LEU A 700 -5.49 -7.02 -2.76
N TYR A 701 -5.70 -6.48 -3.97
CA TYR A 701 -6.46 -5.25 -4.18
C TYR A 701 -7.66 -5.48 -5.11
N THR A 702 -8.79 -4.88 -4.77
CA THR A 702 -9.96 -4.70 -5.63
C THR A 702 -9.91 -3.31 -6.28
N TRP A 703 -10.46 -3.15 -7.49
CA TRP A 703 -10.58 -1.83 -8.13
C TRP A 703 -11.99 -1.57 -8.67
N ASN A 704 -12.39 -0.30 -8.63
CA ASN A 704 -13.56 0.23 -9.30
C ASN A 704 -13.09 1.05 -10.52
N GLU A 705 -13.12 0.46 -11.71
CA GLU A 705 -12.70 1.15 -12.94
C GLU A 705 -13.56 2.39 -13.23
N ALA A 706 -14.87 2.33 -12.96
CA ALA A 706 -15.77 3.45 -13.22
C ALA A 706 -15.45 4.66 -12.34
N ALA A 707 -15.22 4.45 -11.04
CA ALA A 707 -14.76 5.52 -10.14
C ALA A 707 -13.40 6.09 -10.59
N LEU A 708 -12.51 5.25 -11.11
CA LEU A 708 -11.21 5.69 -11.62
C LEU A 708 -11.34 6.58 -12.86
N VAL A 709 -12.26 6.25 -13.78
CA VAL A 709 -12.57 7.07 -14.96
C VAL A 709 -13.03 8.47 -14.53
N GLU A 710 -13.90 8.56 -13.51
CA GLU A 710 -14.38 9.86 -13.00
C GLU A 710 -13.26 10.69 -12.34
N ASP A 711 -12.37 10.07 -11.57
CA ASP A 711 -11.20 10.76 -10.98
C ASP A 711 -10.23 11.29 -12.06
N VAL A 712 -10.04 10.57 -13.17
CA VAL A 712 -9.30 11.09 -14.35
C VAL A 712 -10.01 12.31 -14.93
N ILE A 713 -11.31 12.18 -15.22
CA ILE A 713 -12.12 13.24 -15.85
C ILE A 713 -12.05 14.52 -15.00
N ALA A 714 -12.23 14.40 -13.68
CA ALA A 714 -12.15 15.51 -12.74
C ALA A 714 -10.78 16.19 -12.78
N THR A 715 -9.69 15.40 -12.79
CA THR A 715 -8.31 15.89 -12.84
C THR A 715 -8.01 16.64 -14.16
N VAL A 716 -8.34 16.03 -15.30
CA VAL A 716 -8.12 16.60 -16.64
C VAL A 716 -8.98 17.86 -16.85
N THR A 717 -10.23 17.85 -16.39
CA THR A 717 -11.13 19.02 -16.47
C THR A 717 -10.60 20.18 -15.61
N ALA A 718 -10.10 19.90 -14.40
CA ALA A 718 -9.53 20.92 -13.52
C ALA A 718 -8.22 21.53 -14.02
N ASP A 719 -7.39 20.80 -14.77
CA ASP A 719 -6.20 21.38 -15.42
C ASP A 719 -6.56 22.20 -16.68
N ASN A 720 -7.48 21.71 -17.51
CA ASN A 720 -7.91 22.44 -18.72
C ASN A 720 -8.69 23.72 -18.40
N ALA A 721 -9.50 23.73 -17.32
CA ALA A 721 -10.17 24.93 -16.83
C ALA A 721 -9.19 26.07 -16.48
N LYS A 722 -8.01 25.76 -15.92
CA LYS A 722 -6.95 26.75 -15.64
C LYS A 722 -6.34 27.36 -16.90
N ARG A 723 -6.52 26.71 -18.05
CA ARG A 723 -5.92 27.06 -19.35
C ARG A 723 -6.95 27.59 -20.34
N ASN A 724 -8.21 27.74 -19.93
CA ASN A 724 -9.33 28.19 -20.75
C ASN A 724 -9.58 27.31 -21.99
N VAL A 725 -9.35 25.99 -21.85
CA VAL A 725 -9.66 24.95 -22.85
C VAL A 725 -10.94 24.23 -22.43
N SER A 726 -11.91 24.15 -23.35
CA SER A 726 -13.11 23.33 -23.20
C SER A 726 -12.82 21.89 -23.64
N LEU A 727 -13.49 20.91 -23.04
CA LEU A 727 -13.45 19.51 -23.46
C LEU A 727 -14.85 18.90 -23.35
N ARG A 728 -15.17 18.00 -24.28
CA ARG A 728 -16.43 17.23 -24.24
C ARG A 728 -16.28 16.05 -23.28
N GLU A 729 -16.89 16.17 -22.12
CA GLU A 729 -16.81 15.16 -21.03
C GLU A 729 -17.23 13.75 -21.49
N ASP A 730 -18.22 13.64 -22.39
CA ASP A 730 -18.70 12.35 -22.89
C ASP A 730 -17.69 11.63 -23.79
N VAL A 731 -16.86 12.37 -24.53
CA VAL A 731 -15.78 11.83 -25.34
C VAL A 731 -14.59 11.48 -24.45
N LEU A 732 -14.22 12.37 -23.52
CA LEU A 732 -13.16 12.10 -22.55
C LEU A 732 -13.45 10.81 -21.76
N ARG A 733 -14.67 10.65 -21.24
CA ARG A 733 -15.11 9.43 -20.52
C ARG A 733 -14.95 8.16 -21.35
N LYS A 734 -15.37 8.19 -22.62
CA LYS A 734 -15.21 7.05 -23.54
C LYS A 734 -13.75 6.73 -23.83
N THR A 735 -12.92 7.74 -24.07
CA THR A 735 -11.49 7.56 -24.38
C THR A 735 -10.71 7.03 -23.18
N VAL A 736 -10.94 7.58 -21.98
CA VAL A 736 -10.29 7.10 -20.75
C VAL A 736 -10.67 5.64 -20.50
N ARG A 737 -11.95 5.29 -20.59
CA ARG A 737 -12.41 3.91 -20.43
C ARG A 737 -11.77 2.96 -21.45
N ALA A 738 -11.82 3.30 -22.74
CA ALA A 738 -11.21 2.49 -23.80
C ALA A 738 -9.68 2.32 -23.62
N LEU A 739 -9.00 3.31 -23.03
CA LEU A 739 -7.59 3.22 -22.67
C LEU A 739 -7.36 2.25 -21.51
N LEU A 740 -8.16 2.34 -20.43
CA LEU A 740 -8.09 1.47 -19.27
C LEU A 740 -8.40 0.00 -19.63
N ASP A 741 -9.46 -0.22 -20.41
CA ASP A 741 -9.76 -1.51 -21.06
C ASP A 741 -8.53 -2.04 -21.80
N LYS A 742 -7.98 -1.25 -22.75
CA LYS A 742 -6.84 -1.67 -23.58
C LYS A 742 -5.60 -1.99 -22.74
N LEU A 743 -5.34 -1.22 -21.67
CA LEU A 743 -4.25 -1.51 -20.74
C LEU A 743 -4.49 -2.84 -20.01
N TYR A 744 -5.69 -3.08 -19.45
CA TYR A 744 -6.02 -4.35 -18.81
C TYR A 744 -5.80 -5.54 -19.75
N TYR A 745 -6.34 -5.50 -20.97
CA TYR A 745 -6.20 -6.57 -21.96
C TYR A 745 -4.75 -6.82 -22.42
N GLN A 746 -3.86 -5.84 -22.32
CA GLN A 746 -2.45 -5.97 -22.69
C GLN A 746 -1.56 -6.39 -21.52
N PHE A 747 -1.92 -6.03 -20.28
CA PHE A 747 -1.17 -6.44 -19.09
C PHE A 747 -1.54 -7.85 -18.62
N ARG A 748 -2.83 -8.21 -18.66
CA ARG A 748 -3.35 -9.43 -18.03
C ARG A 748 -2.74 -10.70 -18.61
N ASN A 749 -2.27 -11.56 -17.73
CA ASN A 749 -1.69 -12.86 -18.06
C ASN A 749 -1.79 -13.81 -16.85
N LEU A 750 -1.35 -15.07 -16.98
CA LEU A 750 -1.44 -16.07 -15.91
C LEU A 750 -0.63 -15.75 -14.64
N GLY A 751 0.34 -14.85 -14.72
CA GLY A 751 1.06 -14.35 -13.55
C GLY A 751 2.08 -15.32 -12.97
N GLN A 752 2.55 -16.33 -13.71
CA GLN A 752 3.45 -17.36 -13.19
C GLN A 752 4.93 -17.03 -13.38
N THR A 753 5.33 -16.64 -14.60
CA THR A 753 6.75 -16.30 -14.85
C THR A 753 7.12 -14.96 -14.23
N ASP A 754 8.41 -14.69 -14.06
CA ASP A 754 8.86 -13.44 -13.45
C ASP A 754 8.45 -12.21 -14.31
N ALA A 755 8.49 -12.35 -15.64
CA ALA A 755 8.02 -11.32 -16.56
C ALA A 755 6.49 -11.14 -16.52
N ASP A 756 5.73 -12.24 -16.42
CA ASP A 756 4.28 -12.26 -16.27
C ASP A 756 3.83 -11.52 -15.00
N ARG A 757 4.49 -11.79 -13.86
CA ARG A 757 4.23 -11.11 -12.58
C ARG A 757 4.55 -9.61 -12.67
N ALA A 758 5.64 -9.25 -13.34
CA ALA A 758 5.99 -7.85 -13.55
C ALA A 758 4.98 -7.12 -14.45
N LEU A 759 4.51 -7.78 -15.52
CA LEU A 759 3.50 -7.23 -16.43
C LEU A 759 2.14 -7.06 -15.75
N ASN A 760 1.67 -8.06 -15.00
CA ASN A 760 0.43 -7.92 -14.21
C ASN A 760 0.57 -6.81 -13.15
N TYR A 761 1.67 -6.79 -12.37
CA TYR A 761 1.88 -5.73 -11.36
C TYR A 761 2.03 -4.32 -11.96
N ALA A 762 2.60 -4.22 -13.16
CA ALA A 762 2.61 -2.97 -13.93
C ALA A 762 1.18 -2.51 -14.28
N GLY A 763 0.31 -3.45 -14.67
CA GLY A 763 -1.12 -3.22 -14.84
C GLY A 763 -1.79 -2.69 -13.59
N THR A 764 -1.64 -3.38 -12.45
CA THR A 764 -2.12 -2.90 -11.13
C THR A 764 -1.65 -1.47 -10.84
N ASN A 765 -0.35 -1.19 -11.02
CA ASN A 765 0.18 0.15 -10.79
C ASN A 765 -0.32 1.18 -11.80
N ALA A 766 -0.66 0.79 -13.03
CA ALA A 766 -1.19 1.72 -14.02
C ALA A 766 -2.52 2.32 -13.56
N PHE A 767 -3.39 1.51 -12.94
CA PHE A 767 -4.64 1.96 -12.29
C PHE A 767 -4.42 2.76 -11.00
N LEU A 768 -3.23 2.68 -10.38
CA LEU A 768 -2.89 3.45 -9.17
C LEU A 768 -2.17 4.78 -9.49
N LEU A 769 -1.61 4.93 -10.69
CA LEU A 769 -0.82 6.09 -11.14
C LEU A 769 -1.61 7.02 -12.06
N THR A 770 -2.92 6.95 -11.96
CA THR A 770 -3.94 7.63 -12.76
C THR A 770 -3.72 9.14 -12.91
N SER A 771 -3.22 9.82 -11.89
CA SER A 771 -2.86 11.25 -11.98
C SER A 771 -1.65 11.52 -12.89
N SER A 772 -0.66 10.61 -12.91
CA SER A 772 0.51 10.72 -13.80
C SER A 772 0.16 10.41 -15.25
N PHE A 773 -0.80 9.51 -15.48
CA PHE A 773 -1.38 9.28 -16.80
C PHE A 773 -2.26 10.43 -17.25
N ALA A 774 -3.07 11.02 -16.36
CA ALA A 774 -3.85 12.22 -16.65
C ALA A 774 -2.95 13.41 -17.05
N ASP A 775 -1.94 13.74 -16.23
CA ASP A 775 -0.99 14.83 -16.50
C ASP A 775 -0.14 14.61 -17.77
N GLY A 776 0.12 13.34 -18.14
CA GLY A 776 0.98 12.95 -19.25
C GLY A 776 0.27 12.75 -20.59
N LEU A 777 -0.79 11.93 -20.63
CA LEU A 777 -1.49 11.51 -21.85
C LEU A 777 -2.67 12.41 -22.22
N LEU A 778 -3.32 13.01 -21.22
CA LEU A 778 -4.56 13.77 -21.36
C LEU A 778 -4.37 15.26 -21.03
N GLY A 779 -3.23 15.62 -20.45
CA GLY A 779 -2.86 16.98 -20.09
C GLY A 779 -2.44 17.81 -21.30
N ALA A 780 -3.01 19.02 -21.43
CA ALA A 780 -2.68 19.98 -22.48
C ALA A 780 -1.21 20.48 -22.47
N LYS A 781 -0.38 19.96 -21.55
CA LYS A 781 1.08 20.16 -21.50
C LYS A 781 1.80 19.48 -22.67
N TYR A 782 1.25 18.37 -23.19
CA TYR A 782 1.80 17.62 -24.34
C TYR A 782 0.82 17.50 -25.51
N VAL A 783 -0.45 17.88 -25.31
CA VAL A 783 -1.49 17.96 -26.35
C VAL A 783 -2.00 19.40 -26.49
N PRO A 784 -1.44 20.22 -27.40
CA PRO A 784 -2.00 21.54 -27.70
C PRO A 784 -3.25 21.43 -28.59
N GLY A 785 -4.41 21.80 -28.04
CA GLY A 785 -5.44 22.56 -28.77
C GLY A 785 -6.32 21.84 -29.80
N ASP A 786 -6.85 20.65 -29.52
CA ASP A 786 -8.08 20.17 -30.17
C ASP A 786 -8.83 19.20 -29.23
N GLU A 787 -10.16 19.29 -29.20
CA GLU A 787 -11.00 18.62 -28.19
C GLU A 787 -11.06 17.08 -28.32
N ASP A 788 -10.52 16.52 -29.42
CA ASP A 788 -10.61 15.11 -29.80
C ASP A 788 -9.24 14.38 -29.88
N ARG A 789 -8.11 15.03 -29.54
CA ARG A 789 -6.76 14.45 -29.70
C ARG A 789 -6.23 13.83 -28.41
N PHE A 790 -6.17 12.50 -28.35
CA PHE A 790 -5.64 11.76 -27.19
C PHE A 790 -4.56 10.75 -27.58
N TYR A 791 -3.54 10.61 -26.75
CA TYR A 791 -2.52 9.59 -26.93
C TYR A 791 -3.12 8.18 -26.79
N SER A 792 -2.80 7.31 -27.74
CA SER A 792 -3.18 5.91 -27.75
C SER A 792 -2.02 5.01 -27.35
N LEU A 793 -2.30 3.88 -26.69
CA LEU A 793 -1.28 2.87 -26.39
C LEU A 793 -0.67 2.32 -27.68
N ASP A 794 0.65 2.47 -27.82
CA ASP A 794 1.47 1.96 -28.93
C ASP A 794 1.93 0.52 -28.62
N SER A 795 2.73 0.37 -27.57
CA SER A 795 3.39 -0.89 -27.21
C SER A 795 3.67 -0.98 -25.71
N ILE A 796 3.75 -2.22 -25.22
CA ILE A 796 4.30 -2.55 -23.90
C ILE A 796 5.51 -3.46 -24.13
N SER A 797 6.63 -3.15 -23.49
CA SER A 797 7.82 -4.00 -23.52
C SER A 797 8.25 -4.34 -22.11
N VAL A 798 8.67 -5.59 -21.92
CA VAL A 798 9.11 -6.15 -20.63
C VAL A 798 10.51 -6.71 -20.84
N SER A 799 11.47 -6.23 -20.06
CA SER A 799 12.86 -6.66 -20.15
C SER A 799 13.46 -6.83 -18.76
N LYS A 800 14.48 -7.68 -18.59
CA LYS A 800 15.12 -7.84 -17.29
C LYS A 800 15.93 -6.57 -16.96
N SER A 801 15.67 -5.97 -15.81
CA SER A 801 16.31 -4.71 -15.42
C SER A 801 17.78 -4.90 -15.08
N THR A 802 18.60 -3.93 -15.47
CA THR A 802 20.01 -3.82 -15.03
C THR A 802 20.15 -3.09 -13.70
N TYR A 803 19.09 -2.44 -13.20
CA TYR A 803 19.12 -1.55 -12.05
C TYR A 803 18.76 -2.23 -10.72
N CYS A 804 19.18 -3.48 -10.52
CA CYS A 804 18.82 -4.24 -9.32
C CYS A 804 19.96 -4.92 -8.59
N ARG A 805 19.69 -5.23 -7.32
CA ARG A 805 20.59 -5.94 -6.40
C ARG A 805 20.75 -7.38 -6.84
N GLU A 806 21.88 -8.00 -6.52
CA GLU A 806 22.22 -9.38 -6.95
C GLU A 806 21.20 -10.44 -6.49
N SER A 807 20.47 -10.18 -5.40
CA SER A 807 19.41 -11.06 -4.86
C SER A 807 18.00 -10.78 -5.39
N SER A 808 17.81 -9.72 -6.19
CA SER A 808 16.51 -9.26 -6.68
C SER A 808 16.21 -9.79 -8.09
N ILE A 809 14.93 -9.97 -8.40
CA ILE A 809 14.47 -10.39 -9.72
C ILE A 809 13.66 -9.24 -10.31
N CYS A 810 14.32 -8.38 -11.08
CA CYS A 810 13.70 -7.15 -11.55
C CYS A 810 13.45 -7.11 -13.04
N TYR A 811 12.34 -6.49 -13.39
CA TYR A 811 11.93 -6.23 -14.77
C TYR A 811 11.61 -4.76 -14.97
N ASP A 812 12.12 -4.22 -16.07
CA ASP A 812 11.76 -2.92 -16.60
C ASP A 812 10.58 -3.11 -17.55
N VAL A 813 9.42 -2.58 -17.14
CA VAL A 813 8.20 -2.54 -17.96
C VAL A 813 8.06 -1.14 -18.52
N VAL A 814 8.16 -1.00 -19.84
CA VAL A 814 8.01 0.27 -20.55
C VAL A 814 6.70 0.26 -21.33
N THR A 815 5.79 1.14 -20.93
CA THR A 815 4.50 1.37 -21.60
C THR A 815 4.62 2.63 -22.46
N THR A 816 4.45 2.50 -23.77
CA THR A 816 4.64 3.58 -24.74
C THR A 816 3.34 3.95 -25.42
N PHE A 817 3.12 5.24 -25.61
CA PHE A 817 1.94 5.83 -26.22
C PHE A 817 2.35 6.77 -27.37
N PHE A 818 1.49 6.88 -28.38
CA PHE A 818 1.68 7.71 -29.56
C PHE A 818 0.42 8.55 -29.85
N ASP A 819 0.58 9.62 -30.63
CA ASP A 819 -0.54 10.41 -31.13
C ASP A 819 -0.98 9.85 -32.50
N PRO A 820 -2.16 9.23 -32.60
CA PRO A 820 -2.61 8.61 -33.86
C PRO A 820 -2.95 9.64 -34.94
N GLU A 821 -3.22 10.89 -34.57
CA GLU A 821 -3.53 11.97 -35.51
C GLU A 821 -2.26 12.72 -35.98
N ASN A 822 -1.11 12.46 -35.35
CA ASN A 822 0.16 13.09 -35.70
C ASN A 822 1.37 12.21 -35.35
N GLU A 823 1.72 11.30 -36.26
CA GLU A 823 2.89 10.40 -36.15
C GLU A 823 4.24 11.15 -35.99
N LEU A 824 4.31 12.45 -36.32
CA LEU A 824 5.52 13.26 -36.12
C LEU A 824 5.67 13.77 -34.67
N ARG A 825 4.67 13.58 -33.82
CA ARG A 825 4.72 13.94 -32.40
C ARG A 825 5.50 12.86 -31.63
N SER A 826 6.38 13.30 -30.73
CA SER A 826 7.18 12.40 -29.89
C SER A 826 6.32 11.41 -29.11
N ARG A 827 6.69 10.14 -29.17
CA ARG A 827 6.11 9.10 -28.32
C ARG A 827 6.32 9.42 -26.85
N LEU A 828 5.33 9.09 -26.02
CA LEU A 828 5.42 9.22 -24.58
C LEU A 828 5.58 7.83 -23.95
N SER A 829 6.68 7.62 -23.22
CA SER A 829 6.99 6.34 -22.59
C SER A 829 7.08 6.47 -21.07
N PHE A 830 6.55 5.47 -20.37
CA PHE A 830 6.59 5.33 -18.92
C PHE A 830 7.33 4.05 -18.56
N LEU A 831 8.44 4.16 -17.85
CA LEU A 831 9.23 3.04 -17.32
C LEU A 831 8.89 2.78 -15.86
N GLN A 832 8.53 1.54 -15.55
CA GLN A 832 8.39 0.98 -14.22
C GLN A 832 9.44 -0.12 -14.02
N THR A 833 10.35 0.05 -13.05
CA THR A 833 11.24 -1.03 -12.61
C THR A 833 10.60 -1.74 -11.43
N ILE A 834 10.31 -3.03 -11.58
CA ILE A 834 9.53 -3.85 -10.65
C ILE A 834 10.37 -5.04 -10.19
N ASP A 835 10.52 -5.24 -8.88
CA ASP A 835 11.10 -6.45 -8.28
C ASP A 835 9.99 -7.46 -7.97
N VAL A 836 10.09 -8.65 -8.56
CA VAL A 836 9.15 -9.76 -8.44
C VAL A 836 9.73 -10.95 -7.66
N SER A 837 10.84 -10.75 -6.93
CA SER A 837 11.53 -11.81 -6.16
C SER A 837 10.76 -12.33 -4.93
N ILE A 838 9.70 -11.64 -4.50
CA ILE A 838 8.88 -11.94 -3.32
C ILE A 838 7.40 -12.12 -3.69
N GLU A 839 6.60 -12.72 -2.80
CA GLU A 839 5.18 -13.03 -3.04
C GLU A 839 4.35 -11.82 -3.49
N THR A 840 4.69 -10.63 -3.00
CA THR A 840 4.06 -9.35 -3.34
C THR A 840 5.05 -8.45 -4.07
N PRO A 841 4.99 -8.29 -5.41
CA PRO A 841 5.93 -7.46 -6.15
C PRO A 841 5.98 -6.01 -5.66
N VAL A 842 7.11 -5.35 -5.91
CA VAL A 842 7.35 -3.96 -5.48
C VAL A 842 7.98 -3.11 -6.57
N SER A 843 7.53 -1.86 -6.70
CA SER A 843 8.20 -0.87 -7.55
C SER A 843 9.50 -0.40 -6.91
N VAL A 844 10.62 -0.56 -7.62
CA VAL A 844 11.98 -0.23 -7.16
C VAL A 844 12.24 1.29 -7.17
N ALA A 845 11.56 2.01 -8.07
CA ALA A 845 11.68 3.45 -8.26
C ALA A 845 10.32 4.08 -8.60
N PRO A 846 10.16 5.41 -8.45
CA PRO A 846 9.05 6.15 -9.06
C PRO A 846 9.02 5.94 -10.57
N VAL A 847 7.84 6.06 -11.18
CA VAL A 847 7.70 5.87 -12.63
C VAL A 847 8.44 6.96 -13.39
N HIS A 848 9.32 6.54 -14.29
CA HIS A 848 10.12 7.44 -15.11
C HIS A 848 9.40 7.74 -16.42
N GLN A 849 8.97 8.98 -16.58
CA GLN A 849 8.40 9.50 -17.83
C GLN A 849 9.52 10.01 -18.74
N PHE A 850 9.53 9.62 -20.01
CA PHE A 850 10.45 10.14 -21.03
C PHE A 850 9.77 10.25 -22.40
N LEU A 851 10.31 11.14 -23.23
CA LEU A 851 9.88 11.32 -24.62
C LEU A 851 10.80 10.52 -25.53
N GLY A 852 10.21 9.64 -26.34
CA GLY A 852 10.92 8.92 -27.39
C GLY A 852 11.29 9.84 -28.55
N ALA A 853 12.48 9.64 -29.11
CA ALA A 853 12.76 10.08 -30.48
C ALA A 853 11.94 9.23 -31.48
N MET A 854 11.67 9.78 -32.67
CA MET A 854 10.98 9.06 -33.75
C MET A 854 11.73 7.82 -34.21
#